data_AF-A0A2T5GTA5-F1
#
_entry.id   AF-A0A2T5GTA5-F1
#
_cell.length_a   1.000
_cell.length_b   1.000
_cell.length_c   1.000
_cell.angle_alpha   90.00
_cell.angle_beta   90.00
_cell.angle_gamma   90.00
#
_symmetry.space_group_name_H-M   'P 1'
#
loop_
_entity.id
_entity.type
_entity.pdbx_description
1 polymer ?
#
loop_
_entity_poly.entity_id
_entity_poly.type
_entity_poly.pdbx_seq_one_letter_code
_entity_poly.pdbx_strand_id
1 'polypeptide(L)'
;MTAGYIEALECLADRTVVQGWATDAALRSGALTFSFDGIAQRIVQIAETAPRDDLAAIGARAFRVCLPVPIHPGTHVSAAITGRPLDIAADALRPMPPRGHIEVAGSDDVAGWVVAAGLPVTLQFDGTRIAAIDAAIGRPDLAQMVPGSAPNYGFRVSLQALRTHATVSSDPPLEPDVILLRAGTHVLARSTIVRTPLVRGKLERVTPAEARGWAADANRPDGSLGVEMRIDGIRYATGVADRYRADLVAKGIVASGGGFRFEMPSISMTGGSTAHVSVHAQGDDAAIRGATDIAVPERRWLLTSVILDILPDLDERGVTIIVPVYNAPVDTAACIDALCRATDMPCRLILIDDCSTDPAIAGILAAAAALRNVEVHRNPRNLGFTRTVNRAIGLAGRDDVVLLNSDTQVTTGWLQGLRLAAYSGRSVATATAVSDNAGAFSVPDSGMANPVPAGLSFDDMARLVRQSAMTLRPEVPTGHGFCMYIRRDALDRIGPLDAAAFPRGYGEENDFSMRADHAGLRNVIDDRTFIHHEGSASFGGEKAALYAAGRRVVDDRYPEYKARIGVFTRGRDMLAMRWRIRRALAAVTAPPRPRILYVIATQSGGTPQTNQDLMTALADRFEPWLLRCDTARIELSRLDRGALVPVETADLARGLDPLVHRSSEYDLIVADMLTRHAIELVHIRHMAWHSTTLPQTCRRLGIATIFSFHDFYALCPTVKLLDQDMVFCGGRCTPGPGRCRPELWPADAFPNLKHQFIHRWRAMMTAALHHCDAFVTTSPTARTIILEGLPGLTDRPFDVIPHGRSFETFGTMVARDPGAPLRILVPGNLSAAKGSVLIEAVAAIDEGRTFEFHVLGDSGHMTARPGLILHGRYQRDAFAARVAEIAPHVGAIFSIWAETYCHTLTELWAAGLPVIGFDIGAVGDRIRDSGAGWLHHVNIPPADLAQWLTHLSALPEAIEAAGAATLHWQDTVGRHYDTAAMADHYCGVYAQVRETRRAFSRPIP
;
A
#
# COMPACT_ATOMS: atom_id res chain seq x y z
N MET A 1 -5.15 -85.60 46.22
CA MET A 1 -5.51 -84.22 45.86
C MET A 1 -4.40 -83.31 46.37
N THR A 2 -3.86 -82.46 45.51
CA THR A 2 -2.77 -81.55 45.87
C THR A 2 -3.25 -80.48 46.85
N ALA A 3 -2.39 -80.12 47.79
CA ALA A 3 -2.71 -79.20 48.89
C ALA A 3 -2.81 -77.73 48.46
N GLY A 4 -2.36 -77.42 47.23
CA GLY A 4 -2.42 -76.13 46.56
C GLY A 4 -1.68 -76.16 45.22
N TYR A 5 -1.68 -75.02 44.52
CA TYR A 5 -1.16 -74.87 43.17
C TYR A 5 -0.64 -73.44 42.93
N ILE A 6 0.49 -73.28 42.25
CA ILE A 6 1.02 -71.98 41.84
C ILE A 6 0.64 -71.73 40.38
N GLU A 7 -0.09 -70.64 40.14
CA GLU A 7 -0.65 -70.30 38.83
C GLU A 7 0.25 -69.33 38.06
N ALA A 8 0.90 -68.41 38.76
CA ALA A 8 1.78 -67.45 38.13
C ALA A 8 2.90 -66.98 39.07
N LEU A 9 4.08 -66.78 38.51
CA LEU A 9 5.21 -66.08 39.07
C LEU A 9 5.55 -64.92 38.12
N GLU A 10 4.97 -63.75 38.42
CA GLU A 10 5.17 -62.52 37.65
C GLU A 10 6.51 -61.88 38.03
N CYS A 11 7.45 -61.90 37.08
CA CYS A 11 8.81 -61.45 37.28
C CYS A 11 8.90 -59.93 37.12
N LEU A 12 9.40 -59.26 38.16
CA LEU A 12 9.81 -57.85 38.15
C LEU A 12 11.34 -57.77 38.26
N ALA A 13 11.90 -56.58 38.06
CA ALA A 13 13.35 -56.39 38.07
C ALA A 13 14.02 -56.70 39.42
N ASP A 14 13.32 -56.50 40.54
CA ASP A 14 13.85 -56.62 41.90
C ASP A 14 13.11 -57.65 42.77
N ARG A 15 12.01 -58.21 42.28
CA ARG A 15 11.10 -59.06 43.06
C ARG A 15 10.27 -59.96 42.15
N THR A 16 9.55 -60.91 42.75
CA THR A 16 8.62 -61.79 42.02
C THR A 16 7.28 -61.77 42.71
N VAL A 17 6.20 -61.53 41.97
CA VAL A 17 4.84 -61.62 42.50
C VAL A 17 4.30 -63.01 42.19
N VAL A 18 4.02 -63.78 43.23
CA VAL A 18 3.47 -65.12 43.10
C VAL A 18 1.98 -65.09 43.34
N GLN A 19 1.24 -65.70 42.42
CA GLN A 19 -0.19 -65.95 42.51
C GLN A 19 -0.42 -67.45 42.48
N GLY A 20 -1.28 -67.90 43.39
CA GLY A 20 -1.70 -69.28 43.42
C GLY A 20 -2.85 -69.46 44.40
N TRP A 21 -3.18 -70.71 44.68
CA TRP A 21 -4.18 -71.05 45.66
C TRP A 21 -3.74 -72.26 46.49
N ALA A 22 -4.27 -72.37 47.70
CA ALA A 22 -4.11 -73.56 48.51
C ALA A 22 -5.35 -73.81 49.36
N THR A 23 -5.55 -75.05 49.80
CA THR A 23 -6.65 -75.38 50.72
C THR A 23 -6.51 -74.61 52.04
N ASP A 24 -7.63 -74.18 52.62
CA ASP A 24 -7.67 -73.38 53.86
C ASP A 24 -6.95 -74.09 55.03
N ALA A 25 -7.00 -75.44 55.06
CA ALA A 25 -6.24 -76.25 56.01
C ALA A 25 -4.73 -76.16 55.80
N ALA A 26 -4.24 -76.18 54.55
CA ALA A 26 -2.81 -76.04 54.24
C ALA A 26 -2.30 -74.62 54.57
N LEU A 27 -3.09 -73.60 54.23
CA LEU A 27 -2.76 -72.20 54.54
C LEU A 27 -2.67 -71.94 56.04
N ARG A 28 -3.54 -72.58 56.86
CA ARG A 28 -3.47 -72.51 58.33
C ARG A 28 -2.30 -73.26 58.95
N SER A 29 -1.76 -74.27 58.25
CA SER A 29 -0.72 -75.17 58.81
C SER A 29 0.67 -74.56 58.88
N GLY A 30 0.93 -73.45 58.16
CA GLY A 30 2.19 -72.74 58.24
C GLY A 30 2.69 -72.28 56.88
N ALA A 31 3.93 -71.78 56.87
CA ALA A 31 4.43 -70.92 55.82
C ALA A 31 4.73 -71.61 54.48
N LEU A 32 4.56 -70.85 53.40
CA LEU A 32 4.85 -71.22 52.03
C LEU A 32 6.34 -71.03 51.76
N THR A 33 7.03 -72.09 51.35
CA THR A 33 8.45 -72.05 51.00
C THR A 33 8.65 -72.15 49.50
N PHE A 34 9.54 -71.31 48.98
CA PHE A 34 10.01 -71.40 47.60
C PHE A 34 11.51 -71.73 47.57
N SER A 35 11.89 -72.57 46.60
CA SER A 35 13.29 -72.85 46.26
C SER A 35 13.50 -72.57 44.77
N PHE A 36 14.61 -71.92 44.46
CA PHE A 36 14.98 -71.50 43.10
C PHE A 36 16.32 -72.15 42.75
N ASP A 37 16.38 -72.91 41.65
CA ASP A 37 17.59 -73.61 41.18
C ASP A 37 18.33 -74.41 42.28
N GLY A 38 17.58 -74.97 43.22
CA GLY A 38 18.11 -75.79 44.32
C GLY A 38 18.79 -75.02 45.46
N ILE A 39 18.72 -73.67 45.51
CA ILE A 39 19.32 -72.86 46.58
C ILE A 39 18.25 -72.28 47.53
N ALA A 40 18.53 -72.41 48.83
CA ALA A 40 17.87 -71.88 50.05
C ALA A 40 16.38 -71.45 50.01
N GLN A 41 15.58 -72.14 50.84
CA GLN A 41 14.16 -71.91 51.08
C GLN A 41 13.85 -70.50 51.60
N ARG A 42 13.04 -69.74 50.86
CA ARG A 42 12.42 -68.50 51.36
C ARG A 42 11.05 -68.81 51.94
N ILE A 43 10.91 -68.63 53.26
CA ILE A 43 9.66 -68.79 53.99
C ILE A 43 8.83 -67.51 53.83
N VAL A 44 7.60 -67.65 53.37
CA VAL A 44 6.64 -66.55 53.19
C VAL A 44 5.39 -66.86 53.98
N GLN A 45 5.02 -65.95 54.87
CA GLN A 45 3.70 -66.01 55.50
C GLN A 45 2.67 -65.42 54.55
N ILE A 46 1.62 -66.19 54.30
CA ILE A 46 0.48 -65.76 53.51
C ILE A 46 -0.46 -65.03 54.46
N ALA A 47 -0.42 -63.70 54.44
CA ALA A 47 -1.17 -62.86 55.38
C ALA A 47 -2.65 -62.65 54.96
N GLU A 48 -2.92 -62.61 53.65
CA GLU A 48 -4.24 -62.33 53.10
C GLU A 48 -4.59 -63.33 52.00
N THR A 49 -5.81 -63.87 52.05
CA THR A 49 -6.31 -64.85 51.07
C THR A 49 -7.78 -64.58 50.75
N ALA A 50 -8.19 -64.85 49.53
CA ALA A 50 -9.56 -64.72 49.07
C ALA A 50 -10.16 -66.10 48.77
N PRO A 51 -11.47 -66.35 49.01
CA PRO A 51 -12.11 -67.59 48.56
C PRO A 51 -11.93 -67.79 47.05
N ARG A 52 -11.66 -69.03 46.63
CA ARG A 52 -11.53 -69.43 45.22
C ARG A 52 -12.81 -70.21 44.87
N ASP A 53 -13.82 -69.51 44.40
CA ASP A 53 -15.20 -70.04 44.30
C ASP A 53 -15.31 -71.28 43.41
N ASP A 54 -14.53 -71.34 42.33
CA ASP A 54 -14.44 -72.47 41.40
C ASP A 54 -13.73 -73.72 42.00
N LEU A 55 -13.10 -73.58 43.16
CA LEU A 55 -12.50 -74.68 43.94
C LEU A 55 -13.10 -74.78 45.36
N ALA A 56 -14.31 -74.27 45.56
CA ALA A 56 -14.97 -74.24 46.86
C ALA A 56 -15.15 -75.64 47.49
N ALA A 57 -15.31 -76.70 46.66
CA ALA A 57 -15.51 -78.08 47.11
C ALA A 57 -14.33 -78.65 47.94
N ILE A 58 -13.13 -78.08 47.79
CA ILE A 58 -11.94 -78.44 48.58
C ILE A 58 -11.52 -77.34 49.56
N GLY A 59 -12.35 -76.30 49.70
CA GLY A 59 -12.08 -75.15 50.58
C GLY A 59 -10.81 -74.38 50.18
N ALA A 60 -10.55 -74.20 48.89
CA ALA A 60 -9.38 -73.48 48.40
C ALA A 60 -9.51 -71.96 48.57
N ARG A 61 -8.40 -71.30 48.89
CA ARG A 61 -8.28 -69.84 48.90
C ARG A 61 -7.10 -69.41 48.04
N ALA A 62 -7.35 -68.40 47.21
CA ALA A 62 -6.32 -67.74 46.43
C ALA A 62 -5.45 -66.85 47.33
N PHE A 63 -4.17 -66.78 47.02
CA PHE A 63 -3.23 -65.88 47.64
C PHE A 63 -2.39 -65.18 46.57
N ARG A 64 -1.95 -63.97 46.90
CA ARG A 64 -0.96 -63.24 46.12
C ARG A 64 0.11 -62.74 47.06
N VAL A 65 1.34 -63.17 46.86
CA VAL A 65 2.48 -62.83 47.73
C VAL A 65 3.63 -62.28 46.90
N CYS A 66 4.43 -61.42 47.52
CA CYS A 66 5.62 -60.88 46.87
C CYS A 66 6.87 -61.45 47.51
N LEU A 67 7.76 -61.96 46.66
CA LEU A 67 9.08 -62.44 47.04
C LEU A 67 10.10 -61.35 46.72
N PRO A 68 10.94 -60.93 47.67
CA PRO A 68 12.00 -59.94 47.44
C PRO A 68 13.21 -60.58 46.72
N VAL A 69 12.94 -61.42 45.72
CA VAL A 69 13.91 -62.14 44.91
C VAL A 69 13.45 -62.04 43.46
N PRO A 70 14.24 -61.43 42.57
CA PRO A 70 13.94 -61.46 41.15
C PRO A 70 14.25 -62.86 40.61
N ILE A 71 13.33 -63.41 39.82
CA ILE A 71 13.55 -64.66 39.08
C ILE A 71 13.45 -64.38 37.59
N HIS A 72 14.19 -65.15 36.79
CA HIS A 72 14.25 -64.97 35.33
C HIS A 72 13.56 -66.14 34.63
N PRO A 73 12.98 -65.94 33.43
CA PRO A 73 12.45 -67.03 32.62
C PRO A 73 13.50 -68.12 32.43
N GLY A 74 13.18 -69.36 32.81
CA GLY A 74 14.12 -70.51 32.81
C GLY A 74 14.61 -70.94 34.20
N THR A 75 14.33 -70.17 35.26
CA THR A 75 14.60 -70.57 36.65
C THR A 75 13.75 -71.78 37.03
N HIS A 76 14.35 -72.85 37.54
CA HIS A 76 13.61 -74.00 38.05
C HIS A 76 13.05 -73.69 39.44
N VAL A 77 11.73 -73.62 39.55
CA VAL A 77 11.05 -73.26 40.80
C VAL A 77 10.40 -74.49 41.42
N SER A 78 10.58 -74.68 42.71
CA SER A 78 9.74 -75.55 43.51
C SER A 78 9.11 -74.78 44.67
N ALA A 79 7.86 -75.10 44.97
CA ALA A 79 7.10 -74.49 46.04
C ALA A 79 6.55 -75.59 46.96
N ALA A 80 6.51 -75.32 48.26
CA ALA A 80 5.96 -76.24 49.24
C ALA A 80 5.26 -75.50 50.37
N ILE A 81 4.24 -76.10 50.97
CA ILE A 81 3.63 -75.61 52.21
C ILE A 81 3.95 -76.62 53.31
N THR A 82 4.64 -76.19 54.37
CA THR A 82 5.05 -77.05 55.49
C THR A 82 5.78 -78.33 55.04
N GLY A 83 6.61 -78.23 54.00
CA GLY A 83 7.39 -79.34 53.45
C GLY A 83 6.64 -80.25 52.46
N ARG A 84 5.36 -80.01 52.19
CA ARG A 84 4.61 -80.71 51.12
C ARG A 84 4.70 -79.96 49.80
N PRO A 85 5.17 -80.58 48.70
CA PRO A 85 5.32 -79.91 47.41
C PRO A 85 3.97 -79.49 46.83
N LEU A 86 3.97 -78.33 46.19
CA LEU A 86 2.87 -77.78 45.40
C LEU A 86 3.19 -77.95 43.91
N ASP A 87 2.16 -78.23 43.12
CA ASP A 87 2.29 -78.19 41.67
C ASP A 87 2.35 -76.73 41.19
N ILE A 88 3.15 -76.48 40.15
CA ILE A 88 3.32 -75.16 39.53
C ILE A 88 2.90 -75.28 38.07
N ALA A 89 2.14 -74.31 37.56
CA ALA A 89 1.76 -74.28 36.15
C ALA A 89 3.00 -74.27 35.25
N ALA A 90 2.93 -75.00 34.13
CA ALA A 90 4.05 -75.14 33.21
C ALA A 90 4.51 -73.79 32.61
N ASP A 91 3.62 -72.80 32.57
CA ASP A 91 3.84 -71.44 32.08
C ASP A 91 3.77 -70.39 33.21
N ALA A 92 3.90 -70.81 34.47
CA ALA A 92 3.71 -69.91 35.60
C ALA A 92 4.72 -68.74 35.59
N LEU A 93 5.98 -68.98 35.18
CA LEU A 93 6.97 -67.90 35.06
C LEU A 93 6.69 -67.02 33.85
N ARG A 94 6.31 -65.76 34.10
CA ARG A 94 6.08 -64.77 33.06
C ARG A 94 6.51 -63.37 33.49
N PRO A 95 7.05 -62.52 32.59
CA PRO A 95 7.33 -61.13 32.91
C PRO A 95 6.02 -60.38 33.19
N MET A 96 6.03 -59.44 34.14
CA MET A 96 4.84 -58.63 34.39
C MET A 96 4.62 -57.65 33.21
N PRO A 97 3.42 -57.61 32.60
CA PRO A 97 3.16 -56.72 31.47
C PRO A 97 3.28 -55.25 31.91
N PRO A 98 3.90 -54.37 31.09
CA PRO A 98 4.12 -53.00 31.49
C PRO A 98 2.79 -52.24 31.58
N ARG A 99 2.65 -51.38 32.59
CA ARG A 99 1.45 -50.54 32.82
C ARG A 99 1.89 -49.16 33.28
N GLY A 100 1.14 -48.12 32.94
CA GLY A 100 1.43 -46.78 33.42
C GLY A 100 0.31 -45.80 33.13
N HIS A 101 0.36 -44.65 33.78
CA HIS A 101 -0.61 -43.57 33.60
C HIS A 101 0.07 -42.20 33.75
N ILE A 102 -0.43 -41.21 33.04
CA ILE A 102 -0.04 -39.80 33.18
C ILE A 102 -1.14 -39.11 33.98
N GLU A 103 -0.80 -38.61 35.16
CA GLU A 103 -1.74 -37.97 36.08
C GLU A 103 -1.71 -36.44 35.94
N VAL A 104 -0.54 -35.89 35.62
CA VAL A 104 -0.34 -34.46 35.37
C VAL A 104 0.38 -34.29 34.03
N ALA A 105 -0.21 -33.51 33.13
CA ALA A 105 0.42 -33.06 31.90
C ALA A 105 0.30 -31.53 31.82
N GLY A 106 1.21 -30.82 32.47
CA GLY A 106 1.28 -29.35 32.47
C GLY A 106 2.32 -28.80 31.48
N SER A 107 2.36 -27.48 31.33
CA SER A 107 3.30 -26.82 30.40
C SER A 107 4.77 -27.05 30.73
N ASP A 108 5.10 -27.23 32.01
CA ASP A 108 6.48 -27.40 32.49
C ASP A 108 6.71 -28.67 33.30
N ASP A 109 5.65 -29.35 33.79
CA ASP A 109 5.74 -30.51 34.68
C ASP A 109 4.83 -31.65 34.20
N VAL A 110 5.39 -32.86 34.17
CA VAL A 110 4.67 -34.09 33.83
C VAL A 110 4.89 -35.09 34.95
N ALA A 111 3.79 -35.61 35.50
CA ALA A 111 3.83 -36.58 36.58
C ALA A 111 2.89 -37.75 36.32
N GLY A 112 3.26 -38.90 36.86
CA GLY A 112 2.47 -40.11 36.73
C GLY A 112 3.16 -41.29 37.37
N TRP A 113 2.81 -42.49 36.92
CA TRP A 113 3.44 -43.72 37.36
C TRP A 113 3.57 -44.73 36.24
N VAL A 114 4.54 -45.64 36.39
CA VAL A 114 4.84 -46.69 35.43
C VAL A 114 5.49 -47.89 36.11
N VAL A 115 5.02 -49.07 35.74
CA VAL A 115 5.64 -50.35 36.09
C VAL A 115 6.07 -51.02 34.81
N ALA A 116 7.38 -51.14 34.60
CA ALA A 116 7.96 -51.51 33.30
C ALA A 116 8.79 -52.81 33.30
N ALA A 117 8.87 -53.53 34.43
CA ALA A 117 9.59 -54.81 34.55
C ALA A 117 11.00 -54.82 33.89
N GLY A 118 11.77 -53.74 34.05
CA GLY A 118 13.13 -53.59 33.50
C GLY A 118 13.20 -53.00 32.08
N LEU A 119 12.07 -52.72 31.43
CA LEU A 119 12.04 -51.98 30.16
C LEU A 119 12.38 -50.50 30.38
N PRO A 120 13.09 -49.85 29.43
CA PRO A 120 13.37 -48.42 29.49
C PRO A 120 12.08 -47.62 29.38
N VAL A 121 11.87 -46.69 30.31
CA VAL A 121 10.71 -45.80 30.31
C VAL A 121 11.08 -44.51 29.59
N THR A 122 10.24 -44.10 28.65
CA THR A 122 10.46 -42.88 27.87
C THR A 122 9.20 -42.03 27.75
N LEU A 123 9.39 -40.72 27.62
CA LEU A 123 8.35 -39.77 27.23
C LEU A 123 8.66 -39.23 25.82
N GLN A 124 7.69 -39.33 24.92
CA GLN A 124 7.71 -38.65 23.62
C GLN A 124 6.87 -37.37 23.70
N PHE A 125 7.40 -36.24 23.24
CA PHE A 125 6.80 -34.90 23.34
C PHE A 125 7.35 -33.95 22.26
N ASP A 126 6.81 -32.73 22.15
CA ASP A 126 7.20 -31.72 21.14
C ASP A 126 7.22 -32.28 19.70
N GLY A 127 6.25 -33.14 19.37
CA GLY A 127 6.15 -33.84 18.09
C GLY A 127 7.13 -35.00 17.96
N THR A 128 8.43 -34.72 17.93
CA THR A 128 9.46 -35.71 17.55
C THR A 128 10.47 -36.03 18.65
N ARG A 129 10.43 -35.39 19.81
CA ARG A 129 11.45 -35.59 20.86
C ARG A 129 11.09 -36.76 21.75
N ILE A 130 12.08 -37.53 22.18
CA ILE A 130 11.95 -38.61 23.15
C ILE A 130 13.05 -38.52 24.19
N ALA A 131 12.71 -38.71 25.47
CA ALA A 131 13.67 -38.73 26.57
C ALA A 131 13.37 -39.88 27.53
N ALA A 132 14.43 -40.51 28.05
CA ALA A 132 14.30 -41.49 29.12
C ALA A 132 13.94 -40.80 30.44
N ILE A 133 13.11 -41.47 31.25
CA ILE A 133 12.72 -40.97 32.57
C ILE A 133 12.84 -42.07 33.63
N ASP A 134 13.17 -41.66 34.85
CA ASP A 134 13.29 -42.58 35.98
C ASP A 134 12.04 -42.51 36.86
N ALA A 135 11.41 -43.66 37.08
CA ALA A 135 10.23 -43.80 37.92
C ALA A 135 10.62 -44.19 39.36
N ALA A 136 11.30 -43.29 40.06
CA ALA A 136 11.87 -43.57 41.39
C ALA A 136 11.02 -43.07 42.58
N ILE A 137 9.88 -42.45 42.34
CA ILE A 137 9.03 -41.86 43.39
C ILE A 137 8.14 -42.95 44.01
N GLY A 138 8.10 -43.01 45.35
CA GLY A 138 7.27 -43.97 46.08
C GLY A 138 5.77 -43.76 45.84
N ARG A 139 5.04 -44.84 45.54
CA ARG A 139 3.60 -44.86 45.27
C ARG A 139 2.87 -45.88 46.16
N PRO A 140 2.63 -45.55 47.44
CA PRO A 140 1.97 -46.45 48.39
C PRO A 140 0.54 -46.84 47.97
N ASP A 141 -0.11 -45.98 47.19
CA ASP A 141 -1.45 -46.17 46.63
C ASP A 141 -1.52 -47.30 45.59
N LEU A 142 -0.39 -47.68 44.98
CA LEU A 142 -0.32 -48.79 44.01
C LEU A 142 -0.15 -50.18 44.68
N ALA A 143 -0.13 -50.24 46.01
CA ALA A 143 0.12 -51.48 46.77
C ALA A 143 -0.88 -52.62 46.47
N GLN A 144 -2.12 -52.29 46.09
CA GLN A 144 -3.11 -53.31 45.67
C GLN A 144 -2.80 -53.89 44.28
N MET A 145 -2.17 -53.12 43.40
CA MET A 145 -1.83 -53.54 42.04
C MET A 145 -0.53 -54.36 42.02
N VAL A 146 0.47 -53.96 42.81
CA VAL A 146 1.76 -54.64 42.99
C VAL A 146 2.03 -54.82 44.49
N PRO A 147 1.73 -55.99 45.07
CA PRO A 147 1.87 -56.22 46.51
C PRO A 147 3.31 -56.06 47.01
N GLY A 148 3.51 -55.37 48.14
CA GLY A 148 4.81 -55.16 48.79
C GLY A 148 4.94 -53.78 49.43
N SER A 149 5.84 -53.62 50.41
CA SER A 149 6.07 -52.32 51.08
C SER A 149 6.73 -51.32 50.14
N ALA A 150 5.97 -50.29 49.74
CA ALA A 150 6.36 -49.09 49.00
C ALA A 150 7.04 -49.33 47.63
N PRO A 151 6.25 -49.56 46.56
CA PRO A 151 6.81 -49.57 45.22
C PRO A 151 7.21 -48.17 44.72
N ASN A 152 8.46 -47.99 44.32
CA ASN A 152 8.96 -46.79 43.64
C ASN A 152 8.64 -46.91 42.15
N TYR A 153 7.47 -46.40 41.74
CA TYR A 153 6.99 -46.44 40.35
C TYR A 153 6.45 -45.08 39.87
N GLY A 154 6.47 -44.05 40.70
CA GLY A 154 6.07 -42.71 40.33
C GLY A 154 7.20 -41.97 39.62
N PHE A 155 6.85 -41.04 38.74
CA PHE A 155 7.78 -40.07 38.17
C PHE A 155 7.17 -38.67 38.21
N ARG A 156 8.05 -37.67 38.24
CA ARG A 156 7.72 -36.26 38.08
C ARG A 156 8.91 -35.56 37.45
N VAL A 157 8.72 -35.00 36.28
CA VAL A 157 9.81 -34.51 35.44
C VAL A 157 9.44 -33.18 34.78
N SER A 158 10.43 -32.29 34.69
CA SER A 158 10.26 -31.03 33.98
C SER A 158 10.48 -31.21 32.48
N LEU A 159 9.54 -30.74 31.65
CA LEU A 159 9.69 -30.79 30.19
C LEU A 159 10.89 -29.96 29.71
N GLN A 160 11.16 -28.82 30.35
CA GLN A 160 12.35 -28.02 30.05
C GLN A 160 13.63 -28.79 30.35
N ALA A 161 13.69 -29.52 31.46
CA ALA A 161 14.83 -30.35 31.81
C ALA A 161 15.02 -31.49 30.80
N LEU A 162 13.94 -32.16 30.39
CA LEU A 162 13.99 -33.23 29.38
C LEU A 162 14.48 -32.74 28.01
N ARG A 163 14.11 -31.51 27.60
CA ARG A 163 14.55 -30.94 26.31
C ARG A 163 16.06 -30.84 26.16
N THR A 164 16.82 -30.77 27.25
CA THR A 164 18.28 -30.63 27.21
C THR A 164 19.00 -31.92 26.80
N HIS A 165 18.38 -33.08 27.01
CA HIS A 165 18.95 -34.39 26.73
C HIS A 165 18.03 -35.32 25.93
N ALA A 166 16.89 -34.82 25.45
CA ALA A 166 16.01 -35.54 24.56
C ALA A 166 16.68 -35.77 23.19
N THR A 167 16.41 -36.93 22.60
CA THR A 167 16.82 -37.28 21.24
C THR A 167 15.63 -37.21 20.29
N VAL A 168 15.89 -37.30 18.99
CA VAL A 168 14.82 -37.40 17.98
C VAL A 168 14.32 -38.84 17.94
N SER A 169 13.02 -39.01 18.11
CA SER A 169 12.32 -40.29 18.05
C SER A 169 12.25 -40.80 16.61
N SER A 170 12.41 -42.11 16.42
CA SER A 170 12.13 -42.80 15.15
C SER A 170 10.64 -43.13 14.96
N ASP A 171 9.81 -42.90 15.99
CA ASP A 171 8.36 -43.07 15.92
C ASP A 171 7.69 -41.90 15.17
N PRO A 172 6.44 -42.06 14.68
CA PRO A 172 5.68 -40.98 14.04
C PRO A 172 5.58 -39.72 14.93
N PRO A 173 5.60 -38.51 14.32
CA PRO A 173 5.45 -37.27 15.06
C PRO A 173 4.09 -37.20 15.78
N LEU A 174 4.10 -36.74 17.03
CA LEU A 174 2.89 -36.42 17.78
C LEU A 174 2.29 -35.09 17.32
N GLU A 175 0.97 -34.95 17.52
CA GLU A 175 0.29 -33.65 17.43
C GLU A 175 0.87 -32.65 18.45
N PRO A 176 0.76 -31.33 18.19
CA PRO A 176 1.16 -30.31 19.16
C PRO A 176 0.51 -30.55 20.51
N ASP A 177 1.28 -30.34 21.58
CA ASP A 177 0.84 -30.48 22.98
C ASP A 177 0.44 -31.90 23.41
N VAL A 178 0.76 -32.94 22.65
CA VAL A 178 0.55 -34.35 23.06
C VAL A 178 1.82 -34.94 23.66
N ILE A 179 1.65 -35.69 24.76
CA ILE A 179 2.70 -36.47 25.41
C ILE A 179 2.33 -37.95 25.40
N LEU A 180 3.31 -38.80 25.10
CA LEU A 180 3.17 -40.24 25.10
C LEU A 180 4.17 -40.90 26.06
N LEU A 181 3.66 -41.67 27.02
CA LEU A 181 4.46 -42.47 27.95
C LEU A 181 4.63 -43.89 27.40
N ARG A 182 5.87 -44.36 27.32
CA ARG A 182 6.23 -45.69 26.83
C ARG A 182 7.11 -46.47 27.79
N ALA A 183 7.01 -47.79 27.73
CA ALA A 183 7.99 -48.71 28.29
C ALA A 183 8.44 -49.68 27.17
N GLY A 184 9.70 -49.55 26.74
CA GLY A 184 10.18 -50.22 25.52
C GLY A 184 9.32 -49.82 24.31
N THR A 185 8.75 -50.81 23.61
CA THR A 185 7.85 -50.61 22.47
C THR A 185 6.38 -50.40 22.86
N HIS A 186 6.02 -50.51 24.13
CA HIS A 186 4.62 -50.42 24.58
C HIS A 186 4.23 -48.98 24.88
N VAL A 187 3.12 -48.53 24.30
CA VAL A 187 2.48 -47.26 24.65
C VAL A 187 1.59 -47.46 25.86
N LEU A 188 1.89 -46.78 26.96
CA LEU A 188 1.21 -46.96 28.25
C LEU A 188 0.16 -45.89 28.50
N ALA A 189 0.43 -44.64 28.13
CA ALA A 189 -0.51 -43.54 28.28
C ALA A 189 -0.29 -42.44 27.23
N ARG A 190 -1.38 -41.79 26.83
CA ARG A 190 -1.40 -40.59 25.99
C ARG A 190 -2.15 -39.50 26.74
N SER A 191 -1.60 -38.29 26.79
CA SER A 191 -2.23 -37.14 27.41
C SER A 191 -1.96 -35.85 26.63
N THR A 192 -2.84 -34.86 26.79
CA THR A 192 -2.70 -33.53 26.19
C THR A 192 -2.26 -32.54 27.27
N ILE A 193 -1.25 -31.72 26.97
CA ILE A 193 -0.73 -30.69 27.86
C ILE A 193 -1.80 -29.63 28.11
N VAL A 194 -2.13 -29.41 29.39
CA VAL A 194 -3.02 -28.34 29.82
C VAL A 194 -2.20 -27.10 30.14
N ARG A 195 -2.29 -26.07 29.29
CA ARG A 195 -1.61 -24.79 29.48
C ARG A 195 -2.47 -23.87 30.35
N THR A 196 -1.98 -23.45 31.52
CA THR A 196 -2.59 -22.33 32.27
C THR A 196 -2.09 -21.03 31.62
N PRO A 197 -2.96 -20.05 31.28
CA PRO A 197 -2.49 -18.80 30.70
C PRO A 197 -1.58 -18.07 31.68
N LEU A 198 -0.30 -17.98 31.30
CA LEU A 198 0.79 -17.39 32.06
C LEU A 198 0.56 -15.89 32.31
N VAL A 199 -0.08 -15.21 31.36
CA VAL A 199 -0.39 -13.78 31.42
C VAL A 199 -1.84 -13.54 31.84
N ARG A 200 -2.03 -12.69 32.84
CA ARG A 200 -3.33 -12.14 33.26
C ARG A 200 -3.32 -10.63 33.09
N GLY A 201 -4.40 -10.06 32.58
CA GLY A 201 -4.53 -8.61 32.50
C GLY A 201 -5.94 -8.14 32.21
N LYS A 202 -6.14 -6.84 32.37
CA LYS A 202 -7.37 -6.14 31.96
C LYS A 202 -7.04 -4.75 31.44
N LEU A 203 -7.51 -4.43 30.24
CA LEU A 203 -7.69 -3.07 29.75
C LEU A 203 -8.92 -2.48 30.46
N GLU A 204 -8.69 -1.52 31.35
CA GLU A 204 -9.71 -1.03 32.28
C GLU A 204 -10.45 0.19 31.77
N ARG A 205 -9.74 1.08 31.06
CA ARG A 205 -10.30 2.32 30.55
C ARG A 205 -9.63 2.72 29.25
N VAL A 206 -10.45 3.02 28.25
CA VAL A 206 -10.03 3.62 26.98
C VAL A 206 -10.83 4.91 26.78
N THR A 207 -10.14 5.99 26.47
CA THR A 207 -10.71 7.33 26.22
C THR A 207 -10.03 7.92 24.97
N PRO A 208 -10.53 9.00 24.36
CA PRO A 208 -9.83 9.66 23.26
C PRO A 208 -8.42 10.21 23.61
N ALA A 209 -8.04 10.27 24.88
CA ALA A 209 -6.74 10.75 25.34
C ALA A 209 -5.79 9.61 25.75
N GLU A 210 -6.30 8.57 26.42
CA GLU A 210 -5.49 7.50 27.00
C GLU A 210 -6.18 6.14 27.01
N ALA A 211 -5.37 5.08 26.98
CA ALA A 211 -5.74 3.70 27.30
C ALA A 211 -4.91 3.21 28.49
N ARG A 212 -5.56 2.65 29.52
CA ARG A 212 -4.87 2.17 30.72
C ARG A 212 -5.47 0.88 31.27
N GLY A 213 -4.63 0.11 31.93
CA GLY A 213 -5.00 -1.16 32.53
C GLY A 213 -3.85 -1.77 33.29
N TRP A 214 -3.90 -3.08 33.45
CA TRP A 214 -2.83 -3.85 34.07
C TRP A 214 -2.61 -5.18 33.35
N ALA A 215 -1.38 -5.67 33.42
CA ALA A 215 -1.00 -6.99 32.93
C ALA A 215 0.13 -7.54 33.82
N ALA A 216 0.09 -8.84 34.08
CA ALA A 216 1.04 -9.54 34.94
C ALA A 216 1.27 -10.95 34.39
N ASP A 217 2.53 -11.39 34.43
CA ASP A 217 2.91 -12.76 34.13
C ASP A 217 3.16 -13.48 35.46
N ALA A 218 2.51 -14.62 35.66
CA ALA A 218 2.63 -15.43 36.87
C ALA A 218 4.08 -15.89 37.14
N ASN A 219 4.92 -15.96 36.10
CA ASN A 219 6.33 -16.30 36.18
C ASN A 219 7.25 -15.09 36.41
N ARG A 220 6.71 -13.86 36.40
CA ARG A 220 7.46 -12.61 36.62
C ARG A 220 6.86 -11.83 37.79
N PRO A 221 7.15 -12.26 39.04
CA PRO A 221 6.58 -11.64 40.22
C PRO A 221 7.09 -10.20 40.45
N ASP A 222 8.17 -9.77 39.79
CA ASP A 222 8.63 -8.37 39.83
C ASP A 222 7.59 -7.39 39.24
N GLY A 223 6.65 -7.91 38.44
CA GLY A 223 5.56 -7.18 37.80
C GLY A 223 5.98 -6.34 36.61
N SER A 224 7.15 -6.62 36.01
CA SER A 224 7.59 -6.00 34.77
C SER A 224 7.23 -6.89 33.57
N LEU A 225 6.19 -6.50 32.84
CA LEU A 225 5.73 -7.21 31.65
C LEU A 225 5.66 -6.26 30.45
N GLY A 226 6.34 -6.62 29.37
CA GLY A 226 6.22 -5.93 28.09
C GLY A 226 4.80 -6.07 27.55
N VAL A 227 4.16 -4.96 27.21
CA VAL A 227 2.81 -4.92 26.64
C VAL A 227 2.82 -4.13 25.34
N GLU A 228 1.91 -4.46 24.44
CA GLU A 228 1.66 -3.71 23.22
C GLU A 228 0.19 -3.41 23.03
N MET A 229 -0.10 -2.17 22.66
CA MET A 229 -1.44 -1.76 22.25
C MET A 229 -1.58 -1.92 20.74
N ARG A 230 -2.59 -2.66 20.32
CA ARG A 230 -2.98 -2.81 18.91
C ARG A 230 -4.25 -2.01 18.64
N ILE A 231 -4.30 -1.39 17.47
CA ILE A 231 -5.49 -0.74 16.94
C ILE A 231 -5.81 -1.41 15.61
N ASP A 232 -7.04 -1.94 15.49
CA ASP A 232 -7.50 -2.81 14.40
C ASP A 232 -6.52 -3.96 14.09
N GLY A 233 -6.00 -4.60 15.15
CA GLY A 233 -5.03 -5.69 15.04
C GLY A 233 -3.60 -5.27 14.69
N ILE A 234 -3.35 -3.99 14.37
CA ILE A 234 -2.01 -3.49 14.04
C ILE A 234 -1.38 -2.83 15.26
N ARG A 235 -0.11 -3.15 15.55
CA ARG A 235 0.66 -2.57 16.66
C ARG A 235 0.76 -1.05 16.53
N TYR A 236 0.20 -0.34 17.51
CA TYR A 236 0.26 1.11 17.62
C TYR A 236 1.41 1.56 18.52
N ALA A 237 1.46 1.04 19.75
CA ALA A 237 2.47 1.41 20.75
C ALA A 237 2.94 0.21 21.57
N THR A 238 4.18 0.27 22.05
CA THR A 238 4.74 -0.68 23.01
C THR A 238 5.01 0.04 24.34
N GLY A 239 4.95 -0.71 25.44
CA GLY A 239 5.15 -0.20 26.79
C GLY A 239 5.50 -1.32 27.75
N VAL A 240 5.71 -0.96 29.01
CA VAL A 240 5.94 -1.90 30.09
C VAL A 240 4.85 -1.69 31.15
N ALA A 241 4.32 -2.78 31.68
CA ALA A 241 3.33 -2.77 32.74
C ALA A 241 4.00 -2.65 34.12
N ASP A 242 4.88 -1.66 34.33
CA ASP A 242 5.70 -1.49 35.54
C ASP A 242 5.12 -0.47 36.55
N ARG A 243 4.01 0.20 36.21
CA ARG A 243 3.43 1.23 37.08
C ARG A 243 2.84 0.61 38.33
N TYR A 244 3.20 1.15 39.48
CA TYR A 244 2.75 0.65 40.79
C TYR A 244 1.22 0.60 40.93
N ARG A 245 0.71 -0.55 41.38
CA ARG A 245 -0.71 -0.81 41.64
C ARG A 245 -0.90 -1.51 42.98
N ALA A 246 -1.29 -0.74 44.00
CA ALA A 246 -1.49 -1.25 45.35
C ALA A 246 -2.51 -2.39 45.43
N ASP A 247 -3.55 -2.35 44.59
CA ASP A 247 -4.60 -3.38 44.53
C ASP A 247 -4.11 -4.72 43.96
N LEU A 248 -3.14 -4.72 43.05
CA LEU A 248 -2.56 -5.93 42.49
C LEU A 248 -1.57 -6.58 43.46
N VAL A 249 -0.78 -5.75 44.17
CA VAL A 249 0.13 -6.19 45.22
C VAL A 249 -0.63 -6.79 46.40
N ALA A 250 -1.70 -6.13 46.86
CA ALA A 250 -2.56 -6.65 47.94
C ALA A 250 -3.21 -7.99 47.60
N LYS A 251 -3.42 -8.29 46.32
CA LYS A 251 -3.97 -9.55 45.82
C LYS A 251 -2.90 -10.61 45.50
N GLY A 252 -1.62 -10.32 45.73
CA GLY A 252 -0.51 -11.23 45.41
C GLY A 252 -0.37 -11.53 43.91
N ILE A 253 -0.88 -10.65 43.03
CA ILE A 253 -0.80 -10.84 41.58
C ILE A 253 0.60 -10.46 41.07
N VAL A 254 1.20 -9.43 41.67
CA VAL A 254 2.58 -8.98 41.43
C VAL A 254 3.19 -8.54 42.76
N ALA A 255 4.52 -8.58 42.89
CA ALA A 255 5.25 -8.04 44.04
C ALA A 255 5.43 -6.52 43.94
N SER A 256 5.52 -5.97 42.72
CA SER A 256 5.54 -4.53 42.44
C SER A 256 4.96 -4.24 41.05
N GLY A 257 4.68 -2.98 40.70
CA GLY A 257 4.25 -2.64 39.33
C GLY A 257 2.87 -3.18 38.90
N GLY A 258 2.80 -3.67 37.66
CA GLY A 258 1.62 -4.31 37.03
C GLY A 258 0.74 -3.39 36.18
N GLY A 259 0.80 -2.07 36.34
CA GLY A 259 -0.01 -1.11 35.60
C GLY A 259 0.65 -0.60 34.32
N PHE A 260 -0.14 -0.33 33.28
CA PHE A 260 0.32 0.33 32.04
C PHE A 260 -0.56 1.51 31.64
N ARG A 261 -0.01 2.40 30.81
CA ARG A 261 -0.72 3.55 30.22
C ARG A 261 -0.16 3.84 28.83
N PHE A 262 -1.05 3.99 27.86
CA PHE A 262 -0.77 4.41 26.50
C PHE A 262 -1.49 5.72 26.18
N GLU A 263 -0.84 6.58 25.40
CA GLU A 263 -1.50 7.74 24.80
C GLU A 263 -2.29 7.29 23.55
N MET A 264 -3.49 7.84 23.37
CA MET A 264 -4.33 7.49 22.22
C MET A 264 -4.03 8.34 20.99
N PRO A 265 -4.37 7.91 19.77
CA PRO A 265 -4.15 8.69 18.56
C PRO A 265 -4.75 10.10 18.61
N SER A 266 -4.10 11.08 18.00
CA SER A 266 -4.55 12.47 17.93
C SER A 266 -5.68 12.73 16.91
N ILE A 267 -5.95 11.76 16.04
CA ILE A 267 -6.81 11.85 14.84
C ILE A 267 -7.42 10.48 14.47
N SER A 268 -8.48 10.45 13.66
CA SER A 268 -8.99 9.22 13.05
C SER A 268 -7.91 8.55 12.20
N MET A 269 -7.44 7.39 12.63
CA MET A 269 -6.39 6.64 11.95
C MET A 269 -6.94 5.63 10.94
N THR A 270 -8.20 5.22 11.09
CA THR A 270 -8.79 4.09 10.37
C THR A 270 -9.47 4.53 9.07
N GLY A 271 -9.82 5.82 8.97
CA GLY A 271 -10.70 6.37 7.93
C GLY A 271 -12.19 6.19 8.27
N GLY A 272 -12.50 5.46 9.35
CA GLY A 272 -13.84 5.32 9.92
C GLY A 272 -14.02 6.14 11.19
N SER A 273 -15.25 6.15 11.70
CA SER A 273 -15.62 6.82 12.96
C SER A 273 -15.28 5.98 14.20
N THR A 274 -14.93 4.70 14.03
CA THR A 274 -14.59 3.77 15.11
C THR A 274 -13.24 3.06 14.87
N ALA A 275 -12.59 2.64 15.96
CA ALA A 275 -11.38 1.83 15.94
C ALA A 275 -11.39 0.81 17.09
N HIS A 276 -10.98 -0.43 16.81
CA HIS A 276 -10.91 -1.51 17.78
C HIS A 276 -9.58 -1.46 18.54
N VAL A 277 -9.62 -1.31 19.86
CA VAL A 277 -8.44 -1.19 20.72
C VAL A 277 -8.27 -2.44 21.57
N SER A 278 -7.10 -3.07 21.47
CA SER A 278 -6.71 -4.21 22.29
C SER A 278 -5.30 -4.04 22.85
N VAL A 279 -5.01 -4.74 23.95
CA VAL A 279 -3.66 -4.80 24.54
C VAL A 279 -3.25 -6.26 24.66
N HIS A 280 -1.99 -6.54 24.32
CA HIS A 280 -1.41 -7.87 24.30
C HIS A 280 -0.13 -7.85 25.15
N ALA A 281 0.21 -8.97 25.78
CA ALA A 281 1.59 -9.13 26.25
C ALA A 281 2.50 -9.30 25.03
N GLN A 282 3.71 -8.75 25.09
CA GLN A 282 4.66 -8.88 23.99
C GLN A 282 5.02 -10.35 23.76
N GLY A 283 4.77 -10.83 22.54
CA GLY A 283 4.96 -12.24 22.16
C GLY A 283 3.70 -13.09 22.24
N ASP A 284 2.60 -12.57 22.81
CA ASP A 284 1.30 -13.26 22.86
C ASP A 284 0.34 -12.72 21.79
N ASP A 285 -0.31 -13.63 21.06
CA ASP A 285 -1.38 -13.25 20.11
C ASP A 285 -2.71 -12.94 20.80
N ALA A 286 -2.95 -13.54 21.97
CA ALA A 286 -4.17 -13.33 22.72
C ALA A 286 -4.18 -11.94 23.41
N ALA A 287 -5.26 -11.19 23.22
CA ALA A 287 -5.46 -9.94 23.94
C ALA A 287 -5.77 -10.19 25.42
N ILE A 288 -5.28 -9.32 26.30
CA ILE A 288 -5.79 -9.25 27.67
C ILE A 288 -7.26 -8.81 27.66
N ARG A 289 -8.01 -9.11 28.72
CA ARG A 289 -9.45 -8.81 28.78
C ARG A 289 -9.73 -7.31 28.64
N GLY A 290 -10.86 -6.94 28.02
CA GLY A 290 -11.31 -5.54 27.96
C GLY A 290 -10.98 -4.79 26.67
N ALA A 291 -10.67 -5.50 25.58
CA ALA A 291 -10.67 -4.92 24.24
C ALA A 291 -12.03 -4.25 23.93
N THR A 292 -12.02 -3.12 23.24
CA THR A 292 -13.21 -2.30 23.04
C THR A 292 -13.08 -1.41 21.81
N ASP A 293 -14.21 -1.03 21.22
CA ASP A 293 -14.25 -0.06 20.13
C ASP A 293 -14.40 1.34 20.70
N ILE A 294 -13.65 2.29 20.13
CA ILE A 294 -13.78 3.71 20.49
C ILE A 294 -14.16 4.55 19.28
N ALA A 295 -14.92 5.60 19.54
CA ALA A 295 -15.07 6.68 18.57
C ALA A 295 -13.74 7.44 18.48
N VAL A 296 -13.21 7.59 17.27
CA VAL A 296 -11.99 8.38 17.04
C VAL A 296 -12.37 9.73 16.46
N PRO A 297 -11.86 10.85 16.99
CA PRO A 297 -12.21 12.17 16.49
C PRO A 297 -11.90 12.30 14.98
N GLU A 298 -12.90 12.67 14.19
CA GLU A 298 -12.67 13.20 12.85
C GLU A 298 -12.02 14.58 13.00
N ARG A 299 -10.69 14.64 12.91
CA ARG A 299 -9.99 15.92 12.76
C ARG A 299 -9.53 16.06 11.32
N ARG A 300 -10.31 16.83 10.55
CA ARG A 300 -9.85 17.44 9.30
C ARG A 300 -8.96 18.62 9.65
N TRP A 301 -7.65 18.44 9.53
CA TRP A 301 -6.72 19.56 9.59
C TRP A 301 -6.66 20.21 8.21
N LEU A 302 -7.12 21.46 8.09
CA LEU A 302 -6.88 22.32 6.91
C LEU A 302 -5.42 22.83 6.87
N LEU A 303 -4.43 21.98 7.18
CA LEU A 303 -3.02 22.39 7.30
C LEU A 303 -2.43 22.88 5.97
N THR A 304 -3.02 22.52 4.83
CA THR A 304 -2.50 22.91 3.51
C THR A 304 -2.81 24.35 3.15
N SER A 305 -3.81 25.00 3.77
CA SER A 305 -4.09 26.41 3.49
C SER A 305 -2.93 27.33 3.88
N VAL A 306 -2.26 27.02 5.00
CA VAL A 306 -1.08 27.76 5.47
C VAL A 306 0.14 27.55 4.56
N ILE A 307 0.27 26.38 3.93
CA ILE A 307 1.42 26.08 3.06
C ILE A 307 1.40 26.99 1.85
N LEU A 308 0.29 27.08 1.12
CA LEU A 308 0.23 27.90 -0.10
C LEU A 308 0.42 29.40 0.19
N ASP A 309 0.14 29.86 1.40
CA ASP A 309 0.37 31.26 1.79
C ASP A 309 1.84 31.57 2.06
N ILE A 310 2.66 30.58 2.42
CA ILE A 310 4.07 30.80 2.83
C ILE A 310 5.10 30.07 1.97
N LEU A 311 4.67 29.14 1.12
CA LEU A 311 5.53 28.42 0.20
C LEU A 311 5.95 29.39 -0.91
N PRO A 312 7.23 29.80 -0.98
CA PRO A 312 7.68 30.70 -2.03
C PRO A 312 7.53 30.01 -3.40
N ASP A 313 7.51 30.79 -4.47
CA ASP A 313 7.67 30.19 -5.80
C ASP A 313 9.10 29.62 -5.95
N LEU A 314 9.25 28.61 -6.81
CA LEU A 314 10.55 27.95 -7.01
C LEU A 314 11.62 28.91 -7.53
N ASP A 315 11.20 29.95 -8.25
CA ASP A 315 12.08 30.98 -8.80
C ASP A 315 12.48 32.05 -7.75
N GLU A 316 11.74 32.15 -6.64
CA GLU A 316 12.04 33.08 -5.54
C GLU A 316 13.01 32.49 -4.51
N ARG A 317 12.91 31.18 -4.26
CA ARG A 317 13.76 30.47 -3.30
C ARG A 317 14.18 29.10 -3.85
N GLY A 318 15.42 29.05 -4.34
CA GLY A 318 16.07 27.83 -4.79
C GLY A 318 16.39 26.86 -3.65
N VAL A 319 16.72 25.62 -4.02
CA VAL A 319 17.18 24.58 -3.10
C VAL A 319 18.52 24.02 -3.60
N THR A 320 19.51 23.93 -2.71
CA THR A 320 20.79 23.27 -2.97
C THR A 320 20.91 22.01 -2.13
N ILE A 321 21.09 20.86 -2.79
CA ILE A 321 21.41 19.58 -2.15
C ILE A 321 22.93 19.52 -1.96
N ILE A 322 23.37 19.18 -0.76
CA ILE A 322 24.78 19.03 -0.40
C ILE A 322 25.02 17.56 -0.06
N VAL A 323 25.94 16.94 -0.80
CA VAL A 323 26.41 15.57 -0.53
C VAL A 323 27.91 15.61 -0.20
N PRO A 324 28.30 15.46 1.08
CA PRO A 324 29.69 15.28 1.44
C PRO A 324 30.17 13.88 1.05
N VAL A 325 31.36 13.78 0.48
CA VAL A 325 31.93 12.53 -0.04
C VAL A 325 33.28 12.26 0.62
N TYR A 326 33.46 11.05 1.15
CA TYR A 326 34.74 10.59 1.68
C TYR A 326 34.87 9.06 1.58
N ASN A 327 35.71 8.56 0.67
CA ASN A 327 36.15 7.16 0.57
C ASN A 327 35.03 6.09 0.58
N ALA A 328 33.87 6.37 -0.03
CA ALA A 328 32.74 5.44 -0.14
C ALA A 328 32.24 5.33 -1.58
N PRO A 329 33.00 4.71 -2.51
CA PRO A 329 32.71 4.80 -3.95
C PRO A 329 31.38 4.13 -4.35
N VAL A 330 31.06 2.97 -3.78
CA VAL A 330 29.81 2.25 -4.10
C VAL A 330 28.59 3.08 -3.69
N ASP A 331 28.59 3.52 -2.43
CA ASP A 331 27.51 4.32 -1.85
C ASP A 331 27.34 5.65 -2.58
N THR A 332 28.45 6.36 -2.82
CA THR A 332 28.44 7.64 -3.54
C THR A 332 27.86 7.50 -4.94
N ALA A 333 28.23 6.44 -5.68
CA ALA A 333 27.70 6.19 -7.00
C ALA A 333 26.18 5.88 -6.96
N ALA A 334 25.74 5.05 -6.01
CA ALA A 334 24.32 4.73 -5.82
C ALA A 334 23.50 5.97 -5.42
N CYS A 335 24.03 6.83 -4.56
CA CYS A 335 23.42 8.09 -4.16
C CYS A 335 23.22 9.04 -5.36
N ILE A 336 24.26 9.22 -6.19
CA ILE A 336 24.19 10.06 -7.40
C ILE A 336 23.18 9.51 -8.41
N ASP A 337 23.15 8.19 -8.62
CA ASP A 337 22.16 7.55 -9.50
C ASP A 337 20.73 7.75 -9.00
N ALA A 338 20.50 7.55 -7.69
CA ALA A 338 19.21 7.82 -7.07
C ALA A 338 18.78 9.30 -7.22
N LEU A 339 19.71 10.24 -7.02
CA LEU A 339 19.47 11.68 -7.23
C LEU A 339 19.03 11.97 -8.66
N CYS A 340 19.70 11.40 -9.67
CA CYS A 340 19.35 11.59 -11.09
C CYS A 340 17.97 11.00 -11.42
N ARG A 341 17.65 9.82 -10.88
CA ARG A 341 16.39 9.13 -11.15
C ARG A 341 15.18 9.79 -10.50
N ALA A 342 15.33 10.26 -9.25
CA ALA A 342 14.21 10.58 -8.37
C ALA A 342 14.00 12.09 -8.10
N THR A 343 14.90 12.95 -8.58
CA THR A 343 14.81 14.40 -8.36
C THR A 343 14.31 15.12 -9.61
N ASP A 344 13.05 15.56 -9.57
CA ASP A 344 12.33 16.22 -10.67
C ASP A 344 11.84 17.64 -10.30
N MET A 345 12.29 18.17 -9.17
CA MET A 345 12.15 19.59 -8.79
C MET A 345 13.40 20.36 -9.21
N PRO A 346 13.28 21.57 -9.79
CA PRO A 346 14.43 22.44 -10.06
C PRO A 346 15.27 22.69 -8.80
N CYS A 347 16.54 22.28 -8.81
CA CYS A 347 17.48 22.44 -7.70
C CYS A 347 18.94 22.32 -8.17
N ARG A 348 19.88 22.73 -7.31
CA ARG A 348 21.33 22.53 -7.48
C ARG A 348 21.82 21.35 -6.66
N LEU A 349 22.86 20.67 -7.13
CA LEU A 349 23.58 19.63 -6.38
C LEU A 349 25.04 20.04 -6.21
N ILE A 350 25.50 20.09 -4.97
CA ILE A 350 26.91 20.26 -4.61
C ILE A 350 27.43 18.93 -4.07
N LEU A 351 28.29 18.27 -4.84
CA LEU A 351 29.10 17.16 -4.37
C LEU A 351 30.40 17.72 -3.82
N ILE A 352 30.70 17.48 -2.54
CA ILE A 352 31.91 18.01 -1.90
C ILE A 352 32.81 16.89 -1.35
N ASP A 353 33.91 16.64 -2.04
CA ASP A 353 34.93 15.66 -1.66
C ASP A 353 35.82 16.18 -0.54
N ASP A 354 35.82 15.49 0.61
CA ASP A 354 36.66 15.83 1.76
C ASP A 354 38.06 15.19 1.66
N CYS A 355 38.70 15.38 0.51
CA CYS A 355 40.03 14.85 0.21
C CYS A 355 40.06 13.31 0.24
N SER A 356 39.12 12.64 -0.46
CA SER A 356 39.13 11.19 -0.62
C SER A 356 40.47 10.70 -1.18
N THR A 357 40.92 9.58 -0.64
CA THR A 357 42.14 8.85 -1.04
C THR A 357 41.82 7.65 -1.93
N ASP A 358 40.58 7.17 -1.93
CA ASP A 358 40.13 6.13 -2.85
C ASP A 358 40.12 6.65 -4.30
N PRO A 359 40.88 6.02 -5.22
CA PRO A 359 41.00 6.50 -6.60
C PRO A 359 39.69 6.41 -7.39
N ALA A 360 38.73 5.54 -7.00
CA ALA A 360 37.45 5.40 -7.70
C ALA A 360 36.56 6.65 -7.56
N ILE A 361 36.68 7.39 -6.44
CA ILE A 361 35.89 8.60 -6.18
C ILE A 361 36.12 9.66 -7.26
N ALA A 362 37.35 9.85 -7.70
CA ALA A 362 37.68 10.86 -8.71
C ALA A 362 36.92 10.65 -10.02
N GLY A 363 36.80 9.39 -10.47
CA GLY A 363 36.06 9.04 -11.69
C GLY A 363 34.55 9.25 -11.54
N ILE A 364 33.98 8.87 -10.39
CA ILE A 364 32.55 9.06 -10.07
C ILE A 364 32.19 10.54 -10.09
N LEU A 365 32.99 11.37 -9.42
CA LEU A 365 32.76 12.81 -9.35
C LEU A 365 32.96 13.50 -10.71
N ALA A 366 33.95 13.08 -11.50
CA ALA A 366 34.14 13.61 -12.85
C ALA A 366 32.94 13.31 -13.76
N ALA A 367 32.37 12.10 -13.68
CA ALA A 367 31.16 11.75 -14.41
C ALA A 367 29.94 12.58 -13.95
N ALA A 368 29.81 12.83 -12.65
CA ALA A 368 28.73 13.64 -12.10
C ALA A 368 28.84 15.13 -12.51
N ALA A 369 30.05 15.68 -12.64
CA ALA A 369 30.28 17.05 -13.09
C ALA A 369 29.79 17.33 -14.53
N ALA A 370 29.54 16.28 -15.33
CA ALA A 370 28.99 16.41 -16.68
C ALA A 370 27.45 16.53 -16.70
N LEU A 371 26.78 16.39 -15.56
CA LEU A 371 25.33 16.53 -15.43
C LEU A 371 24.93 18.00 -15.27
N ARG A 372 23.74 18.34 -15.75
CA ARG A 372 23.16 19.68 -15.52
C ARG A 372 22.92 19.92 -14.03
N ASN A 373 23.13 21.16 -13.59
CA ASN A 373 22.88 21.62 -12.22
C ASN A 373 23.74 20.93 -11.13
N VAL A 374 24.84 20.28 -11.50
CA VAL A 374 25.78 19.62 -10.57
C VAL A 374 27.09 20.39 -10.50
N GLU A 375 27.54 20.68 -9.28
CA GLU A 375 28.84 21.26 -8.97
C GLU A 375 29.66 20.28 -8.13
N VAL A 376 30.92 20.10 -8.49
CA VAL A 376 31.86 19.24 -7.76
C VAL A 376 32.96 20.10 -7.16
N HIS A 377 33.13 19.99 -5.84
CA HIS A 377 34.14 20.71 -5.08
C HIS A 377 35.03 19.72 -4.33
N ARG A 378 36.33 20.02 -4.21
CA ARG A 378 37.28 19.21 -3.43
C ARG A 378 37.94 20.06 -2.35
N ASN A 379 38.09 19.50 -1.15
CA ASN A 379 38.92 20.10 -0.10
C ASN A 379 40.40 19.74 -0.31
N PRO A 380 41.34 20.66 -0.04
CA PRO A 380 42.77 20.39 -0.18
C PRO A 380 43.34 19.45 0.90
N ARG A 381 42.58 19.23 1.97
CA ARG A 381 42.89 18.32 3.09
C ARG A 381 41.58 17.84 3.71
N ASN A 382 41.59 16.72 4.42
CA ASN A 382 40.42 16.26 5.17
C ASN A 382 40.09 17.27 6.29
N LEU A 383 38.95 17.96 6.17
CA LEU A 383 38.48 18.96 7.12
C LEU A 383 37.57 18.36 8.20
N GLY A 384 37.01 17.18 7.95
CA GLY A 384 35.96 16.56 8.74
C GLY A 384 34.57 17.04 8.29
N PHE A 385 33.55 16.21 8.57
CA PHE A 385 32.18 16.38 8.09
C PHE A 385 31.65 17.81 8.25
N THR A 386 31.65 18.35 9.47
CA THR A 386 31.00 19.63 9.79
C THR A 386 31.63 20.82 9.06
N ARG A 387 32.97 20.87 8.94
CA ARG A 387 33.65 21.95 8.20
C ARG A 387 33.42 21.83 6.70
N THR A 388 33.40 20.60 6.18
CA THR A 388 33.10 20.31 4.79
C THR A 388 31.69 20.75 4.42
N VAL A 389 30.70 20.35 5.22
CA VAL A 389 29.30 20.74 5.03
C VAL A 389 29.13 22.26 5.16
N ASN A 390 29.71 22.90 6.17
CA ASN A 390 29.62 24.36 6.32
C ASN A 390 30.22 25.13 5.13
N ARG A 391 31.30 24.63 4.53
CA ARG A 391 31.85 25.21 3.29
C ARG A 391 30.81 25.13 2.17
N ALA A 392 30.15 23.99 1.99
CA ALA A 392 29.11 23.83 0.98
C ALA A 392 27.84 24.64 1.28
N ILE A 393 27.45 24.83 2.54
CA ILE A 393 26.35 25.74 2.95
C ILE A 393 26.65 27.18 2.49
N GLY A 394 27.91 27.60 2.56
CA GLY A 394 28.36 28.89 2.03
C GLY A 394 28.24 28.98 0.50
N LEU A 395 28.63 27.93 -0.22
CA LEU A 395 28.51 27.84 -1.69
C LEU A 395 27.04 27.82 -2.18
N ALA A 396 26.12 27.35 -1.34
CA ALA A 396 24.68 27.36 -1.63
C ALA A 396 24.06 28.77 -1.64
N GLY A 397 24.77 29.82 -1.18
CA GLY A 397 24.31 31.21 -1.28
C GLY A 397 23.01 31.47 -0.50
N ARG A 398 21.93 31.84 -1.20
CA ARG A 398 20.61 32.17 -0.61
C ARG A 398 19.59 31.03 -0.68
N ASP A 399 19.99 29.88 -1.22
CA ASP A 399 19.12 28.72 -1.40
C ASP A 399 18.78 28.09 -0.04
N ASP A 400 17.60 27.49 0.10
CA ASP A 400 17.42 26.50 1.17
C ASP A 400 18.38 25.32 0.94
N VAL A 401 18.74 24.61 2.00
CA VAL A 401 19.81 23.61 1.93
C VAL A 401 19.30 22.25 2.36
N VAL A 402 19.68 21.20 1.63
CA VAL A 402 19.46 19.82 2.04
C VAL A 402 20.80 19.17 2.31
N LEU A 403 21.01 18.72 3.53
CA LEU A 403 22.14 17.86 3.87
C LEU A 403 21.75 16.42 3.57
N LEU A 404 22.46 15.76 2.67
CA LEU A 404 22.19 14.39 2.26
C LEU A 404 23.48 13.57 2.34
N ASN A 405 23.48 12.50 3.14
CA ASN A 405 24.66 11.64 3.22
C ASN A 405 24.86 10.82 1.94
N SER A 406 26.11 10.51 1.61
CA SER A 406 26.47 9.72 0.43
C SER A 406 26.04 8.24 0.50
N ASP A 407 25.59 7.75 1.66
CA ASP A 407 25.08 6.39 1.89
C ASP A 407 23.55 6.29 1.83
N THR A 408 22.92 7.23 1.13
CA THR A 408 21.46 7.30 0.99
C THR A 408 21.02 7.14 -0.46
N GLN A 409 19.85 6.54 -0.66
CA GLN A 409 19.19 6.47 -1.95
C GLN A 409 17.82 7.15 -1.84
N VAL A 410 17.72 8.34 -2.45
CA VAL A 410 16.50 9.14 -2.47
C VAL A 410 15.43 8.51 -3.39
N THR A 411 14.17 8.86 -3.14
CA THR A 411 13.00 8.28 -3.84
C THR A 411 12.12 9.36 -4.46
N THR A 412 11.28 8.99 -5.42
CA THR A 412 10.49 9.93 -6.24
C THR A 412 9.66 10.87 -5.38
N GLY A 413 9.83 12.19 -5.55
CA GLY A 413 9.06 13.22 -4.83
C GLY A 413 9.59 13.57 -3.42
N TRP A 414 10.77 13.06 -3.04
CA TRP A 414 11.37 13.29 -1.72
C TRP A 414 11.62 14.78 -1.42
N LEU A 415 12.17 15.51 -2.39
CA LEU A 415 12.57 16.90 -2.19
C LEU A 415 11.35 17.82 -2.05
N GLN A 416 10.31 17.55 -2.83
CA GLN A 416 9.02 18.22 -2.74
C GLN A 416 8.38 17.98 -1.37
N GLY A 417 8.36 16.73 -0.88
CA GLY A 417 7.83 16.40 0.45
C GLY A 417 8.54 17.16 1.56
N LEU A 418 9.87 17.13 1.58
CA LEU A 418 10.68 17.87 2.55
C LEU A 418 10.45 19.38 2.48
N ARG A 419 10.36 19.95 1.27
CA ARG A 419 10.07 21.37 1.09
C ARG A 419 8.69 21.73 1.64
N LEU A 420 7.65 20.94 1.33
CA LEU A 420 6.31 21.17 1.86
C LEU A 420 6.27 21.04 3.39
N ALA A 421 7.06 20.14 3.97
CA ALA A 421 7.21 20.03 5.43
C ALA A 421 7.96 21.23 6.03
N ALA A 422 9.04 21.70 5.41
CA ALA A 422 9.80 22.86 5.86
C ALA A 422 8.98 24.16 5.81
N TYR A 423 8.06 24.28 4.85
CA TYR A 423 7.12 25.39 4.71
C TYR A 423 5.72 25.07 5.27
N SER A 424 5.62 24.11 6.20
CA SER A 424 4.37 23.78 6.90
C SER A 424 3.98 24.79 7.98
N GLY A 425 4.91 25.66 8.37
CA GLY A 425 4.67 26.75 9.29
C GLY A 425 5.85 27.72 9.30
N ARG A 426 5.57 28.99 9.59
CA ARG A 426 6.58 30.06 9.55
C ARG A 426 7.78 29.79 10.45
N SER A 427 7.56 29.13 11.59
CA SER A 427 8.58 28.79 12.59
C SER A 427 9.32 27.47 12.33
N VAL A 428 9.00 26.71 11.29
CA VAL A 428 9.75 25.48 11.00
C VAL A 428 11.11 25.85 10.45
N ALA A 429 12.17 25.37 11.10
CA ALA A 429 13.56 25.53 10.68
C ALA A 429 14.00 24.38 9.77
N THR A 430 13.61 23.15 10.14
CA THR A 430 14.15 21.94 9.53
C THR A 430 13.07 20.89 9.30
N ALA A 431 13.23 20.10 8.25
CA ALA A 431 12.42 18.93 7.95
C ALA A 431 13.32 17.73 7.66
N THR A 432 13.03 16.58 8.28
CA THR A 432 13.81 15.33 8.11
C THR A 432 12.92 14.24 7.53
N ALA A 433 13.43 13.45 6.58
CA ALA A 433 12.71 12.32 6.01
C ALA A 433 12.59 11.17 7.03
N VAL A 434 11.67 10.23 6.79
CA VAL A 434 11.72 8.91 7.42
C VAL A 434 12.59 7.96 6.59
N SER A 435 13.06 6.88 7.22
CA SER A 435 13.94 5.90 6.56
C SER A 435 13.67 4.50 7.07
N ASP A 436 14.22 3.49 6.40
CA ASP A 436 14.30 2.13 6.92
C ASP A 436 15.36 1.98 8.02
N ASN A 437 16.39 2.82 8.04
CA ASN A 437 17.55 2.66 8.93
C ASN A 437 18.14 3.99 9.43
N ALA A 438 17.33 4.86 10.04
CA ALA A 438 17.75 6.16 10.58
C ALA A 438 17.47 6.30 12.08
N GLY A 439 17.76 5.26 12.86
CA GLY A 439 17.58 5.26 14.32
C GLY A 439 16.17 5.66 14.74
N ALA A 440 16.02 6.79 15.42
CA ALA A 440 14.71 7.29 15.87
C ALA A 440 13.76 7.70 14.72
N PHE A 441 14.27 7.86 13.50
CA PHE A 441 13.51 8.20 12.29
C PHE A 441 13.16 6.95 11.46
N SER A 442 13.58 5.76 11.92
CA SER A 442 13.24 4.51 11.27
C SER A 442 11.73 4.23 11.31
N VAL A 443 11.22 3.74 10.19
CA VAL A 443 9.83 3.30 9.99
C VAL A 443 9.78 1.91 9.33
N PRO A 444 8.79 1.06 9.67
CA PRO A 444 7.78 1.29 10.69
C PRO A 444 8.30 1.20 12.14
N ASP A 445 9.44 0.55 12.39
CA ASP A 445 9.97 0.33 13.74
C ASP A 445 11.20 1.19 14.03
N SER A 446 11.15 1.88 15.18
CA SER A 446 12.20 2.79 15.62
C SER A 446 13.44 2.06 16.12
N GLY A 447 14.62 2.62 15.86
CA GLY A 447 15.87 2.19 16.49
C GLY A 447 16.45 0.88 15.93
N MET A 448 15.89 0.38 14.82
CA MET A 448 16.35 -0.82 14.15
C MET A 448 16.23 -0.66 12.62
N ALA A 449 16.86 -1.56 11.89
CA ALA A 449 16.74 -1.65 10.43
C ALA A 449 15.39 -2.26 10.06
N ASN A 450 14.73 -1.68 9.05
CA ASN A 450 13.44 -2.10 8.53
C ASN A 450 13.55 -2.44 7.04
N PRO A 451 14.11 -3.61 6.69
CA PRO A 451 14.33 -3.94 5.28
C PRO A 451 13.03 -3.84 4.49
N VAL A 452 13.11 -3.21 3.32
CA VAL A 452 11.97 -3.11 2.41
C VAL A 452 11.50 -4.52 2.03
N PRO A 453 10.18 -4.82 2.12
CA PRO A 453 9.67 -6.16 1.82
C PRO A 453 10.04 -6.63 0.41
N ALA A 454 10.26 -7.95 0.27
CA ALA A 454 10.54 -8.56 -1.02
C ALA A 454 9.42 -8.24 -2.04
N GLY A 455 9.82 -7.81 -3.24
CA GLY A 455 8.90 -7.42 -4.31
C GLY A 455 8.52 -5.94 -4.33
N LEU A 456 8.92 -5.14 -3.33
CA LEU A 456 8.80 -3.68 -3.36
C LEU A 456 10.17 -3.04 -3.64
N SER A 457 10.20 -2.04 -4.52
CA SER A 457 11.34 -1.14 -4.66
C SER A 457 11.32 -0.03 -3.59
N PHE A 458 12.40 0.74 -3.48
CA PHE A 458 12.42 1.94 -2.63
C PHE A 458 11.37 2.98 -3.03
N ASP A 459 11.11 3.13 -4.34
CA ASP A 459 10.04 4.01 -4.84
C ASP A 459 8.64 3.48 -4.47
N ASP A 460 8.44 2.17 -4.47
CA ASP A 460 7.18 1.55 -4.03
C ASP A 460 6.95 1.77 -2.54
N MET A 461 7.99 1.59 -1.73
CA MET A 461 7.93 1.88 -0.29
C MET A 461 7.66 3.37 -0.05
N ALA A 462 8.30 4.27 -0.78
CA ALA A 462 8.05 5.71 -0.67
C ALA A 462 6.62 6.09 -1.06
N ARG A 463 6.09 5.48 -2.12
CA ARG A 463 4.71 5.71 -2.53
C ARG A 463 3.72 5.16 -1.50
N LEU A 464 3.99 4.00 -0.91
CA LEU A 464 3.19 3.44 0.19
C LEU A 464 3.17 4.38 1.40
N VAL A 465 4.34 4.86 1.84
CA VAL A 465 4.46 5.82 2.95
C VAL A 465 3.67 7.09 2.62
N ARG A 466 3.83 7.65 1.42
CA ARG A 466 3.14 8.88 1.00
C ARG A 466 1.62 8.73 0.91
N GLN A 467 1.13 7.66 0.29
CA GLN A 467 -0.30 7.38 0.12
C GLN A 467 -0.98 7.01 1.44
N SER A 468 -0.21 6.50 2.40
CA SER A 468 -0.68 6.23 3.76
C SER A 468 -0.47 7.39 4.72
N ALA A 469 0.18 8.50 4.35
CA ALA A 469 0.44 9.59 5.27
C ALA A 469 -0.83 10.38 5.66
N MET A 470 -0.75 11.13 6.77
CA MET A 470 -1.77 12.11 7.16
C MET A 470 -1.26 13.55 7.11
N THR A 471 0.02 13.73 6.74
CA THR A 471 0.65 15.05 6.67
C THR A 471 0.76 15.66 8.08
N LEU A 472 1.03 14.81 9.09
CA LEU A 472 1.06 15.20 10.51
C LEU A 472 2.24 16.09 10.86
N ARG A 473 3.35 15.83 10.18
CA ARG A 473 4.63 16.49 10.41
C ARG A 473 5.06 16.53 11.88
N PRO A 474 5.28 15.35 12.50
CA PRO A 474 5.62 15.28 13.93
C PRO A 474 6.77 16.22 14.31
N GLU A 475 6.57 17.01 15.36
CA GLU A 475 7.60 17.90 15.90
C GLU A 475 8.59 17.11 16.77
N VAL A 476 9.87 17.34 16.55
CA VAL A 476 10.98 16.59 17.16
C VAL A 476 12.07 17.53 17.69
N PRO A 477 12.80 17.15 18.74
CA PRO A 477 13.86 18.00 19.30
C PRO A 477 15.10 18.09 18.40
N THR A 478 15.22 17.20 17.42
CA THR A 478 16.37 17.14 16.50
C THR A 478 15.92 16.72 15.12
N GLY A 479 16.60 17.19 14.07
CA GLY A 479 16.64 16.52 12.77
C GLY A 479 17.66 15.38 12.77
N HIS A 480 17.87 14.73 11.62
CA HIS A 480 18.89 13.69 11.45
C HIS A 480 19.71 13.94 10.19
N GLY A 481 21.04 13.93 10.32
CA GLY A 481 21.97 14.30 9.25
C GLY A 481 22.02 13.39 8.02
N PHE A 482 21.22 12.30 7.96
CA PHE A 482 21.20 11.44 6.77
C PHE A 482 20.47 12.13 5.61
N CYS A 483 19.39 12.86 5.93
CA CYS A 483 18.66 13.71 5.01
C CYS A 483 17.87 14.79 5.78
N MET A 484 18.39 16.01 5.78
CA MET A 484 17.84 17.13 6.56
C MET A 484 17.72 18.38 5.70
N TYR A 485 16.49 18.83 5.47
CA TYR A 485 16.19 20.11 4.86
C TYR A 485 16.30 21.22 5.90
N ILE A 486 17.00 22.31 5.58
CA ILE A 486 17.24 23.46 6.43
C ILE A 486 16.88 24.72 5.66
N ARG A 487 15.93 25.50 6.18
CA ARG A 487 15.56 26.79 5.58
C ARG A 487 16.70 27.79 5.71
N ARG A 488 16.90 28.60 4.67
CA ARG A 488 17.89 29.68 4.64
C ARG A 488 17.63 30.68 5.75
N ASP A 489 16.35 31.03 5.99
CA ASP A 489 15.98 31.96 7.07
C ASP A 489 16.39 31.44 8.46
N ALA A 490 16.43 30.11 8.66
CA ALA A 490 16.90 29.51 9.90
C ALA A 490 18.43 29.62 10.01
N LEU A 491 19.17 29.27 8.94
CA LEU A 491 20.63 29.42 8.87
C LEU A 491 21.07 30.86 9.12
N ASP A 492 20.41 31.83 8.50
CA ASP A 492 20.71 33.26 8.66
C ASP A 492 20.45 33.73 10.10
N ARG A 493 19.47 33.12 10.78
CA ARG A 493 19.08 33.49 12.14
C ARG A 493 19.96 32.87 13.23
N ILE A 494 20.33 31.60 13.10
CA ILE A 494 21.04 30.87 14.18
C ILE A 494 22.48 30.49 13.83
N GLY A 495 22.92 30.77 12.61
CA GLY A 495 24.24 30.40 12.10
C GLY A 495 24.34 28.93 11.65
N PRO A 496 25.47 28.53 11.04
CA PRO A 496 25.68 27.18 10.51
C PRO A 496 25.91 26.13 11.62
N LEU A 497 26.39 24.94 11.27
CA LEU A 497 26.73 23.88 12.22
C LEU A 497 27.97 24.26 13.07
N ASP A 498 28.03 23.87 14.34
CA ASP A 498 29.15 24.20 15.24
C ASP A 498 30.37 23.31 14.97
N ALA A 499 31.21 23.76 14.04
CA ALA A 499 32.44 23.07 13.67
C ALA A 499 33.56 23.08 14.74
N ALA A 500 33.44 23.92 15.77
CA ALA A 500 34.41 23.97 16.86
C ALA A 500 34.14 22.84 17.87
N ALA A 501 32.87 22.66 18.24
CA ALA A 501 32.45 21.60 19.15
C ALA A 501 32.37 20.22 18.49
N PHE A 502 31.98 20.16 17.20
CA PHE A 502 31.75 18.93 16.46
C PHE A 502 32.61 18.88 15.18
N PRO A 503 33.95 18.85 15.26
CA PRO A 503 34.81 18.98 14.07
C PRO A 503 34.76 17.80 13.09
N ARG A 504 34.39 16.59 13.56
CA ARG A 504 34.32 15.34 12.75
C ARG A 504 32.91 14.75 12.66
N GLY A 505 31.88 15.50 13.06
CA GLY A 505 30.49 15.04 13.10
C GLY A 505 30.05 14.47 14.47
N TYR A 506 28.85 13.88 14.50
CA TYR A 506 28.14 13.30 15.65
C TYR A 506 27.72 14.31 16.73
N GLY A 507 26.70 15.12 16.43
CA GLY A 507 26.04 16.00 17.40
C GLY A 507 25.82 17.42 16.89
N GLU A 508 26.41 17.78 15.76
CA GLU A 508 26.27 19.06 15.09
C GLU A 508 24.83 19.34 14.66
N GLU A 509 24.11 18.33 14.20
CA GLU A 509 22.71 18.42 13.81
C GLU A 509 21.80 18.51 15.05
N ASN A 510 22.16 17.81 16.13
CA ASN A 510 21.44 17.91 17.40
C ASN A 510 21.60 19.31 18.01
N ASP A 511 22.83 19.84 18.02
CA ASP A 511 23.12 21.19 18.47
C ASP A 511 22.41 22.24 17.61
N PHE A 512 22.45 22.12 16.29
CA PHE A 512 21.75 23.03 15.39
C PHE A 512 20.24 23.03 15.66
N SER A 513 19.62 21.85 15.78
CA SER A 513 18.20 21.73 16.07
C SER A 513 17.81 22.27 17.44
N MET A 514 18.64 22.09 18.47
CA MET A 514 18.40 22.65 19.80
C MET A 514 18.61 24.18 19.83
N ARG A 515 19.58 24.72 19.09
CA ARG A 515 19.71 26.18 18.88
C ARG A 515 18.49 26.74 18.15
N ALA A 516 17.98 26.03 17.14
CA ALA A 516 16.76 26.41 16.44
C ALA A 516 15.58 26.46 17.41
N ASP A 517 15.43 25.43 18.23
CA ASP A 517 14.40 25.33 19.26
C ASP A 517 14.49 26.46 20.30
N HIS A 518 15.67 26.74 20.84
CA HIS A 518 15.90 27.85 21.78
C HIS A 518 15.64 29.23 21.14
N ALA A 519 15.70 29.33 19.80
CA ALA A 519 15.29 30.52 19.06
C ALA A 519 13.78 30.55 18.74
N GLY A 520 12.98 29.61 19.24
CA GLY A 520 11.55 29.50 18.96
C GLY A 520 11.23 28.98 17.55
N LEU A 521 12.20 28.33 16.89
CA LEU A 521 11.98 27.59 15.66
C LEU A 521 11.71 26.12 15.98
N ARG A 522 11.20 25.36 15.00
CA ARG A 522 10.76 23.98 15.19
C ARG A 522 11.43 23.04 14.19
N ASN A 523 11.68 21.81 14.60
CA ASN A 523 12.17 20.74 13.72
C ASN A 523 11.04 19.74 13.53
N VAL A 524 10.78 19.33 12.29
CA VAL A 524 9.69 18.40 11.98
C VAL A 524 10.18 17.20 11.17
N ILE A 525 9.42 16.12 11.21
CA ILE A 525 9.55 15.00 10.28
C ILE A 525 8.61 15.22 9.10
N ASP A 526 9.03 14.91 7.88
CA ASP A 526 8.08 14.72 6.79
C ASP A 526 7.59 13.27 6.76
N ASP A 527 6.36 13.03 7.25
CA ASP A 527 5.74 11.70 7.32
C ASP A 527 5.33 11.13 5.96
N ARG A 528 5.76 11.78 4.87
CA ARG A 528 5.42 11.50 3.47
C ARG A 528 6.64 11.14 2.62
N THR A 529 7.84 11.36 3.13
CA THR A 529 9.10 11.14 2.41
C THR A 529 9.88 10.02 3.05
N PHE A 530 10.10 8.97 2.28
CA PHE A 530 10.92 7.83 2.65
C PHE A 530 12.21 7.83 1.84
N ILE A 531 13.35 7.66 2.51
CA ILE A 531 14.66 7.55 1.88
C ILE A 531 15.34 6.31 2.43
N HIS A 532 15.90 5.49 1.54
CA HIS A 532 16.68 4.34 1.96
C HIS A 532 18.04 4.81 2.51
N HIS A 533 18.43 4.29 3.66
CA HIS A 533 19.72 4.57 4.29
C HIS A 533 20.48 3.26 4.51
N GLU A 534 21.58 3.06 3.79
CA GLU A 534 22.38 1.83 3.89
C GLU A 534 22.96 1.66 5.31
N GLY A 535 23.42 2.78 5.90
CA GLY A 535 24.07 2.79 7.21
C GLY A 535 25.50 2.24 7.19
N SER A 536 26.15 2.22 6.02
CA SER A 536 27.52 1.77 5.83
C SER A 536 28.54 2.71 6.53
N ALA A 537 29.34 2.09 7.40
CA ALA A 537 30.62 2.51 7.99
C ALA A 537 31.01 4.01 7.97
N SER A 538 30.32 4.85 8.75
CA SER A 538 30.96 6.07 9.29
C SER A 538 31.74 5.73 10.55
N PHE A 539 33.08 5.73 10.42
CA PHE A 539 34.12 5.46 11.43
C PHE A 539 34.11 4.02 11.97
N GLY A 540 35.26 3.36 12.01
CA GLY A 540 35.42 2.05 12.66
C GLY A 540 35.31 2.14 14.19
N GLY A 541 36.26 1.57 14.94
CA GLY A 541 36.30 1.69 16.41
C GLY A 541 36.28 3.13 16.96
N GLU A 542 36.66 4.13 16.15
CA GLU A 542 36.56 5.57 16.50
C GLU A 542 35.11 6.11 16.59
N LYS A 543 34.11 5.46 15.95
CA LYS A 543 32.71 5.93 15.91
C LYS A 543 32.11 6.08 17.28
N ALA A 544 32.30 5.06 18.12
CA ALA A 544 31.76 5.06 19.48
C ALA A 544 32.36 6.19 20.32
N ALA A 545 33.65 6.49 20.13
CA ALA A 545 34.34 7.57 20.83
C ALA A 545 33.86 8.96 20.36
N LEU A 546 33.73 9.17 19.05
CA LEU A 546 33.19 10.43 18.50
C LEU A 546 31.73 10.65 18.94
N TYR A 547 30.90 9.61 18.85
CA TYR A 547 29.53 9.65 19.33
C TYR A 547 29.44 9.99 20.82
N ALA A 548 30.25 9.33 21.67
CA ALA A 548 30.26 9.60 23.10
C ALA A 548 30.77 11.02 23.43
N ALA A 549 31.75 11.53 22.68
CA ALA A 549 32.27 12.88 22.87
C ALA A 549 31.23 13.94 22.48
N GLY A 550 30.63 13.81 21.29
CA GLY A 550 29.59 14.73 20.84
C GLY A 550 28.34 14.66 21.71
N ARG A 551 27.93 13.46 22.14
CA ARG A 551 26.82 13.27 23.07
C ARG A 551 27.04 14.00 24.39
N ARG A 552 28.26 14.00 24.93
CA ARG A 552 28.60 14.74 26.15
C ARG A 552 28.40 16.24 25.97
N VAL A 553 28.86 16.80 24.85
CA VAL A 553 28.66 18.23 24.54
C VAL A 553 27.17 18.55 24.45
N VAL A 554 26.37 17.71 23.78
CA VAL A 554 24.92 17.90 23.66
C VAL A 554 24.24 17.82 25.03
N ASP A 555 24.55 16.80 25.85
CA ASP A 555 23.95 16.64 27.17
C ASP A 555 24.37 17.77 28.14
N ASP A 556 25.61 18.27 28.04
CA ASP A 556 26.12 19.39 28.85
C ASP A 556 25.47 20.73 28.44
N ARG A 557 25.28 20.97 27.14
CA ARG A 557 24.64 22.20 26.62
C ARG A 557 23.13 22.20 26.78
N TYR A 558 22.49 21.04 26.66
CA TYR A 558 21.05 20.88 26.60
C TYR A 558 20.55 19.81 27.59
N PRO A 559 20.51 20.11 28.90
CA PRO A 559 20.09 19.15 29.92
C PRO A 559 18.69 18.55 29.69
N GLU A 560 17.81 19.28 29.01
CA GLU A 560 16.45 18.85 28.65
C GLU A 560 16.41 17.84 27.50
N TYR A 561 17.47 17.73 26.69
CA TYR A 561 17.48 16.95 25.45
C TYR A 561 17.09 15.48 25.68
N LYS A 562 17.65 14.86 26.73
CA LYS A 562 17.34 13.47 27.11
C LYS A 562 15.86 13.25 27.43
N ALA A 563 15.19 14.22 28.04
CA ALA A 563 13.75 14.11 28.30
C ALA A 563 12.94 14.28 27.00
N ARG A 564 13.37 15.21 26.14
CA ARG A 564 12.67 15.57 24.89
C ARG A 564 12.72 14.48 23.83
N ILE A 565 13.82 13.73 23.70
CA ILE A 565 13.90 12.58 22.77
C ILE A 565 12.85 11.51 23.08
N GLY A 566 12.20 11.53 24.25
CA GLY A 566 11.04 10.70 24.56
C GLY A 566 9.87 10.85 23.58
N VAL A 567 9.80 11.96 22.83
CA VAL A 567 8.78 12.18 21.79
C VAL A 567 8.86 11.12 20.67
N PHE A 568 10.07 10.66 20.33
CA PHE A 568 10.25 9.65 19.27
C PHE A 568 9.60 8.33 19.65
N THR A 569 9.48 8.01 20.94
CA THR A 569 8.88 6.75 21.40
C THR A 569 7.42 6.91 21.84
N ARG A 570 7.07 8.06 22.44
CA ARG A 570 5.78 8.25 23.12
C ARG A 570 4.86 9.27 22.44
N GLY A 571 5.36 10.06 21.50
CA GLY A 571 4.59 11.11 20.84
C GLY A 571 3.45 10.53 20.00
N ARG A 572 2.24 11.06 20.19
CA ARG A 572 1.01 10.60 19.50
C ARG A 572 1.15 10.60 17.98
N ASP A 573 1.74 11.65 17.41
CA ASP A 573 1.88 11.78 15.96
C ASP A 573 2.95 10.83 15.40
N MET A 574 4.03 10.58 16.16
CA MET A 574 5.04 9.56 15.82
C MET A 574 4.46 8.15 15.81
N LEU A 575 3.65 7.82 16.83
CA LEU A 575 2.97 6.53 16.94
C LEU A 575 1.94 6.36 15.84
N ALA A 576 1.14 7.38 15.55
CA ALA A 576 0.16 7.37 14.46
C ALA A 576 0.81 7.19 13.10
N MET A 577 1.89 7.92 12.80
CA MET A 577 2.67 7.77 11.57
C MET A 577 3.14 6.32 11.38
N ARG A 578 3.82 5.75 12.38
CA ARG A 578 4.34 4.38 12.30
C ARG A 578 3.24 3.33 12.20
N TRP A 579 2.16 3.49 12.96
CA TRP A 579 1.01 2.59 12.87
C TRP A 579 0.41 2.58 11.45
N ARG A 580 0.30 3.74 10.79
CA ARG A 580 -0.24 3.84 9.43
C ARG A 580 0.66 3.15 8.41
N ILE A 581 1.98 3.31 8.54
CA ILE A 581 2.95 2.59 7.71
C ILE A 581 2.85 1.08 7.94
N ARG A 582 2.77 0.61 9.20
CA ARG A 582 2.54 -0.82 9.51
C ARG A 582 1.25 -1.36 8.90
N ARG A 583 0.15 -0.61 9.04
CA ARG A 583 -1.15 -0.99 8.48
C ARG A 583 -1.10 -1.06 6.96
N ALA A 584 -0.48 -0.06 6.32
CA ALA A 584 -0.33 -0.05 4.88
C ALA A 584 0.50 -1.24 4.41
N LEU A 585 1.66 -1.49 5.03
CA LEU A 585 2.50 -2.67 4.75
C LEU A 585 1.75 -3.99 4.91
N ALA A 586 0.96 -4.14 5.97
CA ALA A 586 0.16 -5.34 6.23
C ALA A 586 -0.97 -5.55 5.18
N ALA A 587 -1.41 -4.49 4.51
CA ALA A 587 -2.46 -4.53 3.49
C ALA A 587 -1.92 -4.64 2.05
N VAL A 588 -0.59 -4.56 1.85
CA VAL A 588 0.00 -4.65 0.51
C VAL A 588 -0.14 -6.05 -0.04
N THR A 589 -0.79 -6.15 -1.21
CA THR A 589 -0.83 -7.36 -2.04
C THR A 589 -0.11 -7.18 -3.38
N ALA A 590 0.11 -5.92 -3.79
CA ALA A 590 0.82 -5.55 -5.01
C ALA A 590 1.49 -4.17 -4.82
N PRO A 591 2.52 -3.82 -5.61
CA PRO A 591 3.14 -2.51 -5.57
C PRO A 591 2.10 -1.37 -5.72
N PRO A 592 2.16 -0.32 -4.88
CA PRO A 592 1.26 0.80 -5.01
C PRO A 592 1.49 1.52 -6.33
N ARG A 593 0.40 1.88 -7.01
CA ARG A 593 0.45 2.55 -8.32
C ARG A 593 0.44 4.06 -8.18
N PRO A 594 1.11 4.79 -9.09
CA PRO A 594 1.04 6.24 -9.11
C PRO A 594 -0.40 6.73 -9.31
N ARG A 595 -0.76 7.79 -8.60
CA ARG A 595 -2.09 8.41 -8.70
C ARG A 595 -2.09 9.55 -9.72
N ILE A 596 -2.99 9.45 -10.69
CA ILE A 596 -3.22 10.50 -11.70
C ILE A 596 -4.59 11.12 -11.48
N LEU A 597 -4.65 12.46 -11.47
CA LEU A 597 -5.89 13.22 -11.36
C LEU A 597 -6.28 13.80 -12.72
N TYR A 598 -7.43 13.39 -13.23
CA TYR A 598 -8.05 14.00 -14.40
C TYR A 598 -8.94 15.17 -13.98
N VAL A 599 -8.94 16.25 -14.75
CA VAL A 599 -9.78 17.43 -14.47
C VAL A 599 -10.74 17.65 -15.63
N ILE A 600 -12.05 17.60 -15.34
CA ILE A 600 -13.13 17.80 -16.33
C ILE A 600 -14.17 18.79 -15.80
N ALA A 601 -14.86 19.46 -16.72
CA ALA A 601 -15.94 20.40 -16.37
C ALA A 601 -17.32 19.74 -16.37
N THR A 602 -17.70 19.07 -17.47
CA THR A 602 -19.06 18.56 -17.68
C THR A 602 -19.25 17.13 -17.17
N GLN A 603 -20.51 16.72 -16.95
CA GLN A 603 -20.88 15.33 -16.61
C GLN A 603 -21.40 14.53 -17.81
N SER A 604 -21.75 15.20 -18.90
CA SER A 604 -22.26 14.61 -20.13
C SER A 604 -21.51 15.13 -21.36
N GLY A 605 -21.66 14.43 -22.49
CA GLY A 605 -20.96 14.71 -23.74
C GLY A 605 -19.75 13.82 -23.98
N GLY A 606 -18.96 14.15 -25.01
CA GLY A 606 -17.80 13.36 -25.44
C GLY A 606 -16.61 13.42 -24.48
N THR A 607 -16.34 14.58 -23.86
CA THR A 607 -15.18 14.74 -22.96
C THR A 607 -15.24 13.84 -21.73
N PRO A 608 -16.36 13.75 -20.97
CA PRO A 608 -16.44 12.82 -19.83
C PRO A 608 -16.34 11.35 -20.25
N GLN A 609 -16.94 10.97 -21.38
CA GLN A 609 -16.89 9.60 -21.90
C GLN A 609 -15.48 9.19 -22.33
N THR A 610 -14.80 10.01 -23.14
CA THR A 610 -13.42 9.72 -23.56
C THR A 610 -12.43 9.77 -22.41
N ASN A 611 -12.70 10.59 -21.40
CA ASN A 611 -11.92 10.60 -20.18
C ASN A 611 -12.10 9.28 -19.41
N GLN A 612 -13.33 8.78 -19.28
CA GLN A 612 -13.61 7.49 -18.67
C GLN A 612 -12.94 6.33 -19.44
N ASP A 613 -12.99 6.35 -20.77
CA ASP A 613 -12.32 5.36 -21.63
C ASP A 613 -10.80 5.33 -21.34
N LEU A 614 -10.15 6.51 -21.29
CA LEU A 614 -8.73 6.64 -20.99
C LEU A 614 -8.38 6.23 -19.55
N MET A 615 -9.18 6.67 -18.56
CA MET A 615 -9.01 6.29 -17.16
C MET A 615 -9.07 4.77 -16.99
N THR A 616 -10.04 4.12 -17.64
CA THR A 616 -10.23 2.67 -17.58
C THR A 616 -9.08 1.93 -18.24
N ALA A 617 -8.63 2.38 -19.41
CA ALA A 617 -7.52 1.77 -20.14
C ALA A 617 -6.15 1.93 -19.44
N LEU A 618 -6.02 2.91 -18.55
CA LEU A 618 -4.81 3.14 -17.74
C LEU A 618 -4.92 2.60 -16.31
N ALA A 619 -6.04 1.97 -15.96
CA ALA A 619 -6.35 1.55 -14.61
C ALA A 619 -5.53 0.34 -14.15
N ASP A 620 -4.69 -0.26 -15.00
CA ASP A 620 -3.69 -1.29 -14.69
C ASP A 620 -2.36 -0.65 -14.22
N ARG A 621 -1.97 0.49 -14.81
CA ARG A 621 -0.69 1.19 -14.57
C ARG A 621 -0.78 2.31 -13.54
N PHE A 622 -1.92 2.98 -13.47
CA PHE A 622 -2.18 4.10 -12.57
C PHE A 622 -3.39 3.80 -11.68
N GLU A 623 -3.52 4.54 -10.58
CA GLU A 623 -4.77 4.69 -9.86
C GLU A 623 -5.45 6.00 -10.33
N PRO A 624 -6.52 5.93 -11.16
CA PRO A 624 -7.14 7.12 -11.74
C PRO A 624 -8.11 7.83 -10.79
N TRP A 625 -7.99 9.15 -10.71
CA TRP A 625 -8.86 10.04 -9.96
C TRP A 625 -9.46 11.10 -10.88
N LEU A 626 -10.59 11.68 -10.47
CA LEU A 626 -11.32 12.69 -11.22
C LEU A 626 -11.67 13.88 -10.33
N LEU A 627 -11.32 15.09 -10.77
CA LEU A 627 -11.76 16.35 -10.18
C LEU A 627 -12.78 17.01 -11.10
N ARG A 628 -13.89 17.43 -10.52
CA ARG A 628 -14.93 18.21 -11.19
C ARG A 628 -15.30 19.43 -10.37
N CYS A 629 -15.63 20.52 -11.04
CA CYS A 629 -16.25 21.68 -10.40
C CYS A 629 -17.41 22.21 -11.24
N ASP A 630 -18.51 22.61 -10.60
CA ASP A 630 -19.69 23.22 -11.23
C ASP A 630 -19.82 24.71 -10.89
N THR A 631 -18.68 25.38 -10.74
CA THR A 631 -18.46 26.76 -10.23
C THR A 631 -18.56 26.92 -8.73
N ALA A 632 -19.41 26.16 -8.03
CA ALA A 632 -19.63 26.35 -6.60
C ALA A 632 -19.23 25.11 -5.78
N ARG A 633 -19.35 23.92 -6.34
CA ARG A 633 -19.00 22.67 -5.67
C ARG A 633 -17.84 22.01 -6.38
N ILE A 634 -16.85 21.58 -5.60
CA ILE A 634 -15.75 20.72 -6.01
C ILE A 634 -16.10 19.29 -5.61
N GLU A 635 -15.93 18.35 -6.54
CA GLU A 635 -16.10 16.92 -6.31
C GLU A 635 -14.82 16.19 -6.74
N LEU A 636 -14.27 15.40 -5.83
CA LEU A 636 -13.16 14.50 -6.06
C LEU A 636 -13.66 13.06 -6.00
N SER A 637 -13.43 12.32 -7.07
CA SER A 637 -13.87 10.93 -7.23
C SER A 637 -12.69 10.04 -7.63
N ARG A 638 -12.78 8.75 -7.33
CA ARG A 638 -11.79 7.74 -7.73
C ARG A 638 -12.45 6.65 -8.57
N LEU A 639 -11.74 6.15 -9.58
CA LEU A 639 -12.17 4.97 -10.32
C LEU A 639 -11.97 3.71 -9.47
N ASP A 640 -13.06 3.04 -9.10
CA ASP A 640 -13.07 1.71 -8.47
C ASP A 640 -13.89 0.74 -9.32
N ARG A 641 -13.29 -0.37 -9.75
CA ARG A 641 -13.94 -1.42 -10.56
C ARG A 641 -14.77 -0.89 -11.74
N GLY A 642 -14.22 0.10 -12.45
CA GLY A 642 -14.86 0.71 -13.63
C GLY A 642 -15.88 1.81 -13.33
N ALA A 643 -16.20 2.06 -12.05
CA ALA A 643 -17.13 3.10 -11.63
C ALA A 643 -16.42 4.25 -10.90
N LEU A 644 -16.86 5.48 -11.12
CA LEU A 644 -16.40 6.64 -10.35
C LEU A 644 -17.12 6.68 -9.02
N VAL A 645 -16.36 6.59 -7.92
CA VAL A 645 -16.85 6.66 -6.55
C VAL A 645 -16.46 8.01 -5.95
N PRO A 646 -17.41 8.85 -5.52
CA PRO A 646 -17.11 10.09 -4.81
C PRO A 646 -16.31 9.82 -3.54
N VAL A 647 -15.19 10.52 -3.39
CA VAL A 647 -14.29 10.43 -2.23
C VAL A 647 -14.47 11.64 -1.33
N GLU A 648 -14.59 12.83 -1.92
CA GLU A 648 -14.62 14.09 -1.18
C GLU A 648 -15.36 15.19 -1.95
N THR A 649 -16.10 16.02 -1.24
CA THR A 649 -16.72 17.24 -1.79
C THR A 649 -16.38 18.45 -0.94
N ALA A 650 -16.37 19.62 -1.57
CA ALA A 650 -16.21 20.91 -0.92
C ALA A 650 -17.06 21.98 -1.63
N ASP A 651 -17.77 22.79 -0.85
CA ASP A 651 -18.54 23.92 -1.36
C ASP A 651 -17.71 25.21 -1.21
N LEU A 652 -17.68 26.03 -2.27
CA LEU A 652 -17.06 27.34 -2.31
C LEU A 652 -18.03 28.38 -1.77
N ALA A 653 -17.57 29.24 -0.87
CA ALA A 653 -18.37 30.35 -0.36
C ALA A 653 -18.78 31.32 -1.47
N ARG A 654 -17.92 31.48 -2.49
CA ARG A 654 -18.23 32.21 -3.72
C ARG A 654 -17.85 31.35 -4.91
N GLY A 655 -18.84 31.09 -5.78
CA GLY A 655 -18.59 30.37 -7.02
C GLY A 655 -17.64 31.11 -7.96
N LEU A 656 -16.98 30.37 -8.86
CA LEU A 656 -16.06 30.96 -9.84
C LEU A 656 -16.77 31.93 -10.78
N ASP A 657 -16.20 33.13 -10.87
CA ASP A 657 -16.60 34.16 -11.83
C ASP A 657 -15.94 33.88 -13.19
N PRO A 658 -16.69 33.86 -14.31
CA PRO A 658 -16.13 33.58 -15.63
C PRO A 658 -15.13 34.62 -16.17
N LEU A 659 -15.25 35.89 -15.76
CA LEU A 659 -14.42 37.00 -16.25
C LEU A 659 -13.06 37.07 -15.55
N VAL A 660 -13.02 36.65 -14.29
CA VAL A 660 -11.80 36.54 -13.49
C VAL A 660 -11.20 35.14 -13.61
N HIS A 661 -12.04 34.12 -13.63
CA HIS A 661 -11.72 32.71 -13.80
C HIS A 661 -10.64 32.22 -12.82
N ARG A 662 -10.63 32.77 -11.60
CA ARG A 662 -9.70 32.45 -10.50
C ARG A 662 -10.44 32.44 -9.17
N SER A 663 -10.01 31.57 -8.26
CA SER A 663 -10.50 31.54 -6.88
C SER A 663 -9.41 31.02 -5.94
N SER A 664 -8.97 31.86 -4.99
CA SER A 664 -8.00 31.46 -3.96
C SER A 664 -8.54 30.37 -3.05
N GLU A 665 -9.85 30.40 -2.74
CA GLU A 665 -10.52 29.35 -1.96
C GLU A 665 -10.44 28.00 -2.69
N TYR A 666 -10.73 28.00 -4.00
CA TYR A 666 -10.58 26.81 -4.84
C TYR A 666 -9.14 26.29 -4.81
N ASP A 667 -8.15 27.17 -4.98
CA ASP A 667 -6.74 26.77 -5.03
C ASP A 667 -6.27 26.14 -3.71
N LEU A 668 -6.69 26.69 -2.56
CA LEU A 668 -6.38 26.16 -1.24
C LEU A 668 -6.99 24.77 -1.02
N ILE A 669 -8.26 24.59 -1.41
CA ILE A 669 -8.96 23.31 -1.28
C ILE A 669 -8.33 22.26 -2.19
N VAL A 670 -8.06 22.59 -3.46
CA VAL A 670 -7.52 21.62 -4.40
C VAL A 670 -6.07 21.27 -4.08
N ALA A 671 -5.25 22.22 -3.63
CA ALA A 671 -3.89 21.92 -3.16
C ALA A 671 -3.88 20.96 -1.97
N ASP A 672 -4.83 21.13 -1.04
CA ASP A 672 -5.03 20.23 0.09
C ASP A 672 -5.40 18.82 -0.37
N MET A 673 -6.35 18.71 -1.31
CA MET A 673 -6.74 17.43 -1.90
C MET A 673 -5.56 16.75 -2.63
N LEU A 674 -4.84 17.47 -3.48
CA LEU A 674 -3.68 16.97 -4.22
C LEU A 674 -2.61 16.41 -3.27
N THR A 675 -2.33 17.15 -2.19
CA THR A 675 -1.35 16.75 -1.18
C THR A 675 -1.84 15.55 -0.38
N ARG A 676 -2.99 15.62 0.27
CA ARG A 676 -3.50 14.53 1.13
C ARG A 676 -3.67 13.22 0.40
N HIS A 677 -4.19 13.27 -0.82
CA HIS A 677 -4.44 12.08 -1.63
C HIS A 677 -3.21 11.62 -2.43
N ALA A 678 -2.05 12.28 -2.25
CA ALA A 678 -0.78 11.89 -2.86
C ALA A 678 -0.86 11.78 -4.39
N ILE A 679 -1.45 12.78 -5.04
CA ILE A 679 -1.51 12.87 -6.50
C ILE A 679 -0.11 13.14 -7.05
N GLU A 680 0.34 12.34 -8.02
CA GLU A 680 1.68 12.43 -8.63
C GLU A 680 1.64 13.11 -10.00
N LEU A 681 0.49 13.09 -10.68
CA LEU A 681 0.31 13.67 -12.01
C LEU A 681 -1.11 14.26 -12.14
N VAL A 682 -1.21 15.44 -12.74
CA VAL A 682 -2.50 16.07 -13.08
C VAL A 682 -2.64 16.16 -14.59
N HIS A 683 -3.74 15.65 -15.13
CA HIS A 683 -4.08 15.75 -16.54
C HIS A 683 -5.39 16.51 -16.70
N ILE A 684 -5.26 17.78 -17.08
CA ILE A 684 -6.38 18.67 -17.33
C ILE A 684 -6.96 18.37 -18.70
N ARG A 685 -8.20 17.92 -18.73
CA ARG A 685 -8.95 17.60 -19.96
C ARG A 685 -9.92 18.72 -20.31
N HIS A 686 -10.35 19.50 -19.33
CA HIS A 686 -11.12 20.70 -19.55
C HIS A 686 -10.96 21.67 -18.37
N MET A 687 -11.00 22.97 -18.64
CA MET A 687 -10.74 24.00 -17.63
C MET A 687 -11.93 24.88 -17.28
N ALA A 688 -13.07 24.82 -17.99
CA ALA A 688 -14.26 25.56 -17.56
C ALA A 688 -14.64 25.22 -16.13
N TRP A 689 -15.05 26.23 -15.39
CA TRP A 689 -15.45 26.15 -13.98
C TRP A 689 -14.34 25.70 -13.02
N HIS A 690 -13.08 25.63 -13.48
CA HIS A 690 -11.90 25.43 -12.65
C HIS A 690 -11.07 26.72 -12.59
N SER A 691 -10.32 26.92 -11.50
CA SER A 691 -9.46 28.10 -11.39
C SER A 691 -8.33 28.05 -12.43
N THR A 692 -8.08 29.15 -13.15
CA THR A 692 -6.96 29.26 -14.10
C THR A 692 -5.58 29.19 -13.44
N THR A 693 -5.51 29.33 -12.11
CA THR A 693 -4.29 29.16 -11.32
C THR A 693 -4.00 27.71 -10.96
N LEU A 694 -4.88 26.75 -11.27
CA LEU A 694 -4.66 25.33 -10.98
C LEU A 694 -3.32 24.80 -11.52
N PRO A 695 -2.91 25.04 -12.79
CA PRO A 695 -1.59 24.65 -13.27
C PRO A 695 -0.43 25.24 -12.46
N GLN A 696 -0.54 26.50 -12.04
CA GLN A 696 0.47 27.15 -11.19
C GLN A 696 0.52 26.49 -9.82
N THR A 697 -0.63 26.19 -9.21
CA THR A 697 -0.74 25.48 -7.94
C THR A 697 -0.06 24.10 -8.02
N CYS A 698 -0.32 23.34 -9.08
CA CYS A 698 0.36 22.06 -9.32
C CYS A 698 1.89 22.24 -9.42
N ARG A 699 2.36 23.25 -10.15
CA ARG A 699 3.80 23.57 -10.26
C ARG A 699 4.42 23.90 -8.90
N ARG A 700 3.74 24.70 -8.07
CA ARG A 700 4.22 25.06 -6.71
C ARG A 700 4.32 23.84 -5.79
N LEU A 701 3.41 22.89 -5.95
CA LEU A 701 3.44 21.58 -5.27
C LEU A 701 4.43 20.59 -5.89
N GLY A 702 5.05 20.94 -7.02
CA GLY A 702 5.98 20.08 -7.75
C GLY A 702 5.32 18.92 -8.51
N ILE A 703 4.02 19.02 -8.81
CA ILE A 703 3.24 18.00 -9.52
C ILE A 703 3.31 18.26 -11.03
N ALA A 704 3.60 17.21 -11.80
CA ALA A 704 3.57 17.28 -13.27
C ALA A 704 2.14 17.54 -13.77
N THR A 705 2.00 18.41 -14.78
CA THR A 705 0.70 18.86 -15.29
C THR A 705 0.65 18.81 -16.81
N ILE A 706 -0.36 18.14 -17.36
CA ILE A 706 -0.60 18.00 -18.80
C ILE A 706 -1.96 18.61 -19.13
N PHE A 707 -2.08 19.24 -20.30
CA PHE A 707 -3.35 19.80 -20.75
C PHE A 707 -3.75 19.25 -22.12
N SER A 708 -4.94 18.64 -22.21
CA SER A 708 -5.53 18.22 -23.47
C SER A 708 -6.58 19.20 -23.97
N PHE A 709 -6.47 19.61 -25.23
CA PHE A 709 -7.45 20.41 -25.94
C PHE A 709 -8.47 19.51 -26.65
N HIS A 710 -9.65 19.34 -26.02
CA HIS A 710 -10.80 18.66 -26.62
C HIS A 710 -11.78 19.61 -27.30
N ASP A 711 -11.57 20.90 -27.18
CA ASP A 711 -12.32 21.97 -27.84
C ASP A 711 -11.48 23.26 -27.86
N PHE A 712 -12.08 24.38 -28.30
CA PHE A 712 -11.41 25.67 -28.38
C PHE A 712 -11.80 26.63 -27.24
N TYR A 713 -12.26 26.13 -26.08
CA TYR A 713 -12.61 26.97 -24.93
C TYR A 713 -11.46 27.88 -24.50
N ALA A 714 -10.22 27.36 -24.49
CA ALA A 714 -9.03 28.14 -24.19
C ALA A 714 -8.79 29.31 -25.17
N LEU A 715 -9.29 29.20 -26.41
CA LEU A 715 -9.20 30.26 -27.41
C LEU A 715 -10.36 31.23 -27.32
N CYS A 716 -11.56 30.74 -27.02
CA CYS A 716 -12.80 31.52 -26.98
C CYS A 716 -13.90 30.82 -26.15
N PRO A 717 -14.66 31.54 -25.31
CA PRO A 717 -15.80 30.98 -24.57
C PRO A 717 -16.92 30.38 -25.43
N THR A 718 -16.93 30.63 -26.75
CA THR A 718 -17.87 30.00 -27.68
C THR A 718 -17.59 28.52 -27.91
N VAL A 719 -16.43 27.98 -27.49
CA VAL A 719 -16.02 26.56 -27.61
C VAL A 719 -15.82 26.07 -29.05
N LYS A 720 -16.75 26.37 -29.97
CA LYS A 720 -16.78 25.95 -31.37
C LYS A 720 -16.25 26.98 -32.36
N LEU A 721 -15.90 28.19 -31.90
CA LEU A 721 -15.44 29.30 -32.74
C LEU A 721 -16.46 29.76 -33.80
N LEU A 722 -17.75 29.52 -33.54
CA LEU A 722 -18.85 30.08 -34.31
C LEU A 722 -19.16 31.50 -33.83
N ASP A 723 -19.46 32.40 -34.77
CA ASP A 723 -19.89 33.76 -34.47
C ASP A 723 -21.41 33.87 -34.24
N GLN A 724 -21.93 35.09 -34.14
CA GLN A 724 -23.35 35.34 -33.93
C GLN A 724 -24.27 34.82 -35.05
N ASP A 725 -23.73 34.66 -36.26
CA ASP A 725 -24.46 34.24 -37.46
C ASP A 725 -24.17 32.77 -37.81
N MET A 726 -23.60 32.02 -36.85
CA MET A 726 -23.22 30.60 -36.99
C MET A 726 -22.13 30.38 -38.05
N VAL A 727 -21.29 31.38 -38.32
CA VAL A 727 -20.15 31.26 -39.24
C VAL A 727 -18.90 30.88 -38.44
N PHE A 728 -18.18 29.85 -38.90
CA PHE A 728 -16.90 29.47 -38.31
C PHE A 728 -15.82 30.50 -38.60
N CYS A 729 -15.29 31.14 -37.55
CA CYS A 729 -14.30 32.22 -37.68
C CYS A 729 -12.85 31.76 -37.48
N GLY A 730 -12.61 30.50 -37.13
CA GLY A 730 -11.26 29.97 -36.85
C GLY A 730 -10.52 30.72 -35.73
N GLY A 731 -11.24 31.44 -34.86
CA GLY A 731 -10.66 32.29 -33.83
C GLY A 731 -10.18 33.66 -34.32
N ARG A 732 -10.41 34.05 -35.58
CA ARG A 732 -10.00 35.36 -36.12
C ARG A 732 -11.06 36.45 -36.01
N CYS A 733 -12.17 36.20 -35.32
CA CYS A 733 -13.34 37.08 -35.11
C CYS A 733 -13.85 37.77 -36.40
N THR A 734 -15.05 37.43 -36.84
CA THR A 734 -15.66 38.13 -37.98
C THR A 734 -15.83 39.64 -37.71
N PRO A 735 -15.74 40.51 -38.73
CA PRO A 735 -15.98 41.95 -38.58
C PRO A 735 -17.37 42.28 -38.02
N GLY A 736 -17.52 43.46 -37.42
CA GLY A 736 -18.81 44.00 -36.98
C GLY A 736 -19.16 43.76 -35.49
N PRO A 737 -20.21 44.44 -34.97
CA PRO A 737 -20.52 44.52 -33.54
C PRO A 737 -21.35 43.34 -32.99
N GLY A 738 -21.60 42.31 -33.81
CA GLY A 738 -22.38 41.12 -33.43
C GLY A 738 -21.86 40.47 -32.13
N ARG A 739 -22.78 39.90 -31.34
CA ARG A 739 -22.47 39.28 -30.04
C ARG A 739 -22.42 37.76 -30.17
N CYS A 740 -21.21 37.19 -30.15
CA CYS A 740 -21.04 35.75 -30.04
C CYS A 740 -21.51 35.25 -28.66
N ARG A 741 -22.01 34.00 -28.58
CA ARG A 741 -22.59 33.44 -27.35
C ARG A 741 -21.62 32.44 -26.70
N PRO A 742 -21.32 32.56 -25.40
CA PRO A 742 -20.60 31.52 -24.67
C PRO A 742 -21.46 30.24 -24.57
N GLU A 743 -20.82 29.06 -24.55
CA GLU A 743 -21.56 27.79 -24.49
C GLU A 743 -21.67 27.20 -23.08
N LEU A 744 -20.64 27.40 -22.25
CA LEU A 744 -20.54 26.79 -20.91
C LEU A 744 -20.91 27.74 -19.78
N TRP A 745 -21.35 28.95 -20.08
CA TRP A 745 -21.66 29.97 -19.10
C TRP A 745 -22.92 30.72 -19.49
N PRO A 746 -23.62 31.35 -18.52
CA PRO A 746 -24.76 32.20 -18.84
C PRO A 746 -24.39 33.28 -19.87
N ALA A 747 -25.28 33.52 -20.84
CA ALA A 747 -24.99 34.40 -21.97
C ALA A 747 -24.76 35.86 -21.55
N ASP A 748 -25.35 36.27 -20.42
CA ASP A 748 -25.22 37.59 -19.81
C ASP A 748 -23.99 37.73 -18.90
N ALA A 749 -23.29 36.63 -18.59
CA ALA A 749 -22.08 36.66 -17.76
C ALA A 749 -20.85 37.23 -18.49
N PHE A 750 -20.93 37.42 -19.81
CA PHE A 750 -19.82 37.89 -20.64
C PHE A 750 -20.14 39.22 -21.34
N PRO A 751 -19.13 40.10 -21.52
CA PRO A 751 -19.23 41.20 -22.47
C PRO A 751 -19.25 40.65 -23.91
N ASN A 752 -19.22 41.55 -24.91
CA ASN A 752 -19.02 41.09 -26.28
C ASN A 752 -17.68 40.33 -26.37
N LEU A 753 -17.76 39.07 -26.80
CA LEU A 753 -16.61 38.18 -26.88
C LEU A 753 -15.60 38.62 -27.94
N LYS A 754 -15.98 39.45 -28.92
CA LYS A 754 -15.07 39.93 -29.97
C LYS A 754 -14.04 40.95 -29.46
N HIS A 755 -12.98 41.15 -30.24
CA HIS A 755 -11.99 42.23 -30.09
C HIS A 755 -11.24 42.20 -28.74
N GLN A 756 -11.27 43.28 -27.95
CA GLN A 756 -10.42 43.42 -26.76
C GLN A 756 -10.64 42.31 -25.74
N PHE A 757 -11.87 41.82 -25.59
CA PHE A 757 -12.16 40.76 -24.63
C PHE A 757 -11.51 39.43 -25.03
N ILE A 758 -11.57 39.02 -26.31
CA ILE A 758 -10.94 37.76 -26.73
C ILE A 758 -9.42 37.78 -26.53
N HIS A 759 -8.77 38.94 -26.73
CA HIS A 759 -7.33 39.06 -26.49
C HIS A 759 -7.00 38.92 -25.00
N ARG A 760 -7.80 39.54 -24.11
CA ARG A 760 -7.67 39.34 -22.67
C ARG A 760 -7.89 37.88 -22.27
N TRP A 761 -8.92 37.24 -22.81
CA TRP A 761 -9.23 35.82 -22.56
C TRP A 761 -8.05 34.92 -22.92
N ARG A 762 -7.49 35.10 -24.12
CA ARG A 762 -6.33 34.34 -24.60
C ARG A 762 -5.10 34.60 -23.75
N ALA A 763 -4.81 35.85 -23.39
CA ALA A 763 -3.69 36.17 -22.51
C ALA A 763 -3.82 35.49 -21.14
N MET A 764 -5.03 35.47 -20.57
CA MET A 764 -5.32 34.76 -19.32
C MET A 764 -5.08 33.25 -19.45
N MET A 765 -5.59 32.63 -20.52
CA MET A 765 -5.43 31.19 -20.78
C MET A 765 -3.96 30.83 -21.09
N THR A 766 -3.25 31.63 -21.88
CA THR A 766 -1.82 31.43 -22.14
C THR A 766 -1.00 31.50 -20.86
N ALA A 767 -1.29 32.46 -19.96
CA ALA A 767 -0.60 32.55 -18.68
C ALA A 767 -0.83 31.31 -17.79
N ALA A 768 -2.05 30.77 -17.77
CA ALA A 768 -2.36 29.53 -17.07
C ALA A 768 -1.61 28.32 -17.67
N LEU A 769 -1.70 28.17 -18.99
CA LEU A 769 -1.14 27.04 -19.72
C LEU A 769 0.40 27.03 -19.72
N HIS A 770 1.06 28.18 -19.55
CA HIS A 770 2.52 28.25 -19.42
C HIS A 770 3.07 27.40 -18.27
N HIS A 771 2.26 27.11 -17.25
CA HIS A 771 2.66 26.25 -16.14
C HIS A 771 2.46 24.74 -16.40
N CYS A 772 1.86 24.35 -17.53
CA CYS A 772 1.75 22.94 -17.93
C CYS A 772 3.06 22.45 -18.58
N ASP A 773 3.41 21.19 -18.34
CA ASP A 773 4.62 20.55 -18.86
C ASP A 773 4.48 20.12 -20.34
N ALA A 774 3.28 19.70 -20.76
CA ALA A 774 2.99 19.27 -22.13
C ALA A 774 1.52 19.49 -22.53
N PHE A 775 1.28 19.50 -23.83
CA PHE A 775 -0.03 19.68 -24.44
C PHE A 775 -0.39 18.51 -25.35
N VAL A 776 -1.69 18.21 -25.43
CA VAL A 776 -2.22 17.21 -26.36
C VAL A 776 -3.45 17.78 -27.08
N THR A 777 -3.61 17.47 -28.35
CA THR A 777 -4.90 17.61 -29.05
C THR A 777 -5.12 16.39 -29.94
N THR A 778 -6.22 16.36 -30.68
CA THR A 778 -6.71 15.15 -31.35
C THR A 778 -6.63 15.18 -32.87
N SER A 779 -6.32 16.34 -33.48
CA SER A 779 -6.09 16.46 -34.92
C SER A 779 -5.03 17.52 -35.28
N PRO A 780 -4.34 17.36 -36.43
CA PRO A 780 -3.39 18.36 -36.92
C PRO A 780 -4.03 19.73 -37.18
N THR A 781 -5.25 19.77 -37.73
CA THR A 781 -5.96 21.04 -37.96
C THR A 781 -6.31 21.73 -36.64
N ALA A 782 -6.78 21.00 -35.63
CA ALA A 782 -7.03 21.58 -34.31
C ALA A 782 -5.75 22.17 -33.71
N ARG A 783 -4.63 21.44 -33.79
CA ARG A 783 -3.31 21.94 -33.32
C ARG A 783 -2.94 23.26 -33.99
N THR A 784 -3.13 23.34 -35.30
CA THR A 784 -2.83 24.56 -36.08
C THR A 784 -3.68 25.74 -35.60
N ILE A 785 -5.00 25.57 -35.50
CA ILE A 785 -5.91 26.60 -35.01
C ILE A 785 -5.53 27.05 -33.58
N ILE A 786 -5.19 26.10 -32.70
CA ILE A 786 -4.80 26.38 -31.32
C ILE A 786 -3.52 27.22 -31.27
N LEU A 787 -2.49 26.85 -32.02
CA LEU A 787 -1.21 27.56 -32.04
C LEU A 787 -1.31 28.95 -32.67
N GLU A 788 -2.14 29.12 -33.70
CA GLU A 788 -2.45 30.45 -34.24
C GLU A 788 -3.16 31.34 -33.22
N GLY A 789 -4.07 30.76 -32.42
CA GLY A 789 -4.81 31.48 -31.39
C GLY A 789 -4.01 31.76 -30.11
N LEU A 790 -3.04 30.89 -29.79
CA LEU A 790 -2.22 30.91 -28.57
C LEU A 790 -0.73 30.73 -28.92
N PRO A 791 -0.10 31.71 -29.60
CA PRO A 791 1.26 31.57 -30.13
C PRO A 791 2.33 31.32 -29.06
N GLY A 792 2.06 31.69 -27.79
CA GLY A 792 2.94 31.42 -26.65
C GLY A 792 3.13 29.92 -26.32
N LEU A 793 2.45 29.01 -27.01
CA LEU A 793 2.58 27.56 -26.83
C LEU A 793 3.46 26.88 -27.91
N THR A 794 3.93 27.63 -28.92
CA THR A 794 4.60 27.07 -30.12
C THR A 794 5.84 26.25 -29.80
N ASP A 795 6.66 26.70 -28.83
CA ASP A 795 7.93 26.06 -28.47
C ASP A 795 7.79 24.99 -27.37
N ARG A 796 6.56 24.57 -27.07
CA ARG A 796 6.26 23.62 -26.00
C ARG A 796 5.94 22.23 -26.58
N PRO A 797 6.20 21.14 -25.84
CA PRO A 797 5.78 19.80 -26.25
C PRO A 797 4.26 19.77 -26.50
N PHE A 798 3.87 19.42 -27.73
CA PHE A 798 2.47 19.46 -28.17
C PHE A 798 2.17 18.33 -29.16
N ASP A 799 1.66 17.22 -28.63
CA ASP A 799 1.34 16.00 -29.34
C ASP A 799 -0.08 16.00 -29.95
N VAL A 800 -0.24 15.24 -31.03
CA VAL A 800 -1.54 14.94 -31.63
C VAL A 800 -1.86 13.47 -31.37
N ILE A 801 -2.76 13.20 -30.42
CA ILE A 801 -3.21 11.86 -30.04
C ILE A 801 -4.71 11.76 -30.34
N PRO A 802 -5.11 11.11 -31.44
CA PRO A 802 -6.51 10.84 -31.75
C PRO A 802 -7.19 10.04 -30.63
N HIS A 803 -8.50 10.20 -30.46
CA HIS A 803 -9.24 9.33 -29.53
C HIS A 803 -9.29 7.89 -30.05
N GLY A 804 -9.00 6.95 -29.16
CA GLY A 804 -9.18 5.52 -29.39
C GLY A 804 -10.59 5.07 -29.09
N ARG A 805 -11.07 4.04 -29.79
CA ARG A 805 -12.40 3.47 -29.56
C ARG A 805 -12.43 1.98 -29.86
N SER A 806 -12.84 1.19 -28.88
CA SER A 806 -13.03 -0.25 -29.02
C SER A 806 -14.41 -0.56 -29.59
N PHE A 807 -14.46 -1.51 -30.51
CA PHE A 807 -15.70 -2.04 -31.10
C PHE A 807 -15.66 -3.57 -31.03
N GLU A 808 -16.77 -4.19 -30.63
CA GLU A 808 -16.89 -5.66 -30.60
C GLU A 808 -16.93 -6.25 -32.02
N THR A 809 -17.58 -5.54 -32.93
CA THR A 809 -17.76 -5.95 -34.31
C THR A 809 -17.62 -4.77 -35.25
N PHE A 810 -17.22 -5.07 -36.48
CA PHE A 810 -17.16 -4.13 -37.59
C PHE A 810 -18.20 -4.55 -38.62
N GLY A 811 -19.02 -3.59 -39.03
CA GLY A 811 -20.09 -3.80 -40.00
C GLY A 811 -19.61 -3.63 -41.44
N THR A 812 -20.45 -4.09 -42.36
CA THR A 812 -20.30 -3.88 -43.80
C THR A 812 -21.51 -3.12 -44.32
N MET A 813 -21.27 -2.18 -45.24
CA MET A 813 -22.33 -1.49 -45.96
C MET A 813 -23.26 -2.49 -46.65
N VAL A 814 -24.57 -2.23 -46.57
CA VAL A 814 -25.57 -3.02 -47.30
C VAL A 814 -25.61 -2.64 -48.77
N ALA A 815 -25.84 -3.63 -49.64
CA ALA A 815 -26.10 -3.36 -51.05
C ALA A 815 -27.43 -2.59 -51.19
N ARG A 816 -27.45 -1.62 -52.11
CA ARG A 816 -28.65 -0.84 -52.41
C ARG A 816 -29.47 -1.52 -53.50
N ASP A 817 -30.77 -1.65 -53.28
CA ASP A 817 -31.69 -2.14 -54.30
C ASP A 817 -31.81 -1.14 -55.46
N PRO A 818 -31.83 -1.59 -56.72
CA PRO A 818 -32.02 -0.72 -57.88
C PRO A 818 -33.31 0.10 -57.76
N GLY A 819 -33.18 1.43 -57.86
CA GLY A 819 -34.33 2.36 -57.79
C GLY A 819 -34.80 2.74 -56.39
N ALA A 820 -34.29 2.11 -55.32
CA ALA A 820 -34.55 2.57 -53.95
C ALA A 820 -33.83 3.89 -53.66
N PRO A 821 -34.34 4.78 -52.78
CA PRO A 821 -33.63 6.02 -52.44
C PRO A 821 -32.30 5.73 -51.71
N LEU A 822 -31.33 6.63 -51.88
CA LEU A 822 -30.08 6.58 -51.13
C LEU A 822 -30.33 6.95 -49.66
N ARG A 823 -30.35 5.95 -48.77
CA ARG A 823 -30.40 6.15 -47.31
C ARG A 823 -29.08 6.67 -46.73
N ILE A 824 -29.13 7.88 -46.14
CA ILE A 824 -27.99 8.60 -45.55
C ILE A 824 -28.18 8.67 -44.03
N LEU A 825 -27.29 8.04 -43.26
CA LEU A 825 -27.34 8.06 -41.80
C LEU A 825 -26.60 9.28 -41.23
N VAL A 826 -27.27 10.01 -40.34
CA VAL A 826 -26.70 11.16 -39.62
C VAL A 826 -26.83 10.96 -38.12
N PRO A 827 -25.76 10.50 -37.44
CA PRO A 827 -25.83 10.21 -36.01
C PRO A 827 -25.41 11.38 -35.11
N GLY A 828 -25.96 11.44 -33.90
CA GLY A 828 -25.52 12.34 -32.83
C GLY A 828 -26.58 13.34 -32.36
N ASN A 829 -26.13 14.43 -31.74
CA ASN A 829 -27.00 15.52 -31.30
C ASN A 829 -27.03 16.64 -32.37
N LEU A 830 -28.08 16.66 -33.19
CA LEU A 830 -28.20 17.50 -34.38
C LEU A 830 -28.72 18.91 -34.04
N SER A 831 -27.84 19.69 -33.42
CA SER A 831 -28.02 21.15 -33.30
C SER A 831 -27.74 21.87 -34.62
N ALA A 832 -28.03 23.18 -34.69
CA ALA A 832 -27.67 24.01 -35.83
C ALA A 832 -26.15 23.96 -36.14
N ALA A 833 -25.30 23.91 -35.11
CA ALA A 833 -23.84 23.75 -35.27
C ALA A 833 -23.42 22.38 -35.83
N LYS A 834 -24.33 21.41 -35.83
CA LYS A 834 -24.15 20.05 -36.35
C LYS A 834 -24.87 19.84 -37.69
N GLY A 835 -25.34 20.93 -38.32
CA GLY A 835 -25.86 20.91 -39.68
C GLY A 835 -27.35 20.65 -39.82
N SER A 836 -28.13 20.71 -38.72
CA SER A 836 -29.57 20.43 -38.75
C SER A 836 -30.33 21.26 -39.80
N VAL A 837 -30.00 22.56 -39.90
CA VAL A 837 -30.61 23.51 -40.85
C VAL A 837 -30.35 23.11 -42.30
N LEU A 838 -29.12 22.69 -42.60
CA LEU A 838 -28.76 22.23 -43.95
C LEU A 838 -29.50 20.93 -44.29
N ILE A 839 -29.54 19.96 -43.37
CA ILE A 839 -30.21 18.68 -43.58
C ILE A 839 -31.70 18.89 -43.89
N GLU A 840 -32.39 19.73 -43.12
CA GLU A 840 -33.80 20.03 -43.38
C GLU A 840 -34.02 20.72 -44.73
N ALA A 841 -33.15 21.66 -45.10
CA ALA A 841 -33.23 22.37 -46.37
C ALA A 841 -33.01 21.43 -47.57
N VAL A 842 -32.02 20.54 -47.48
CA VAL A 842 -31.71 19.56 -48.53
C VAL A 842 -32.82 18.51 -48.65
N ALA A 843 -33.32 17.99 -47.52
CA ALA A 843 -34.43 17.04 -47.52
C ALA A 843 -35.70 17.62 -48.16
N ALA A 844 -35.99 18.90 -47.93
CA ALA A 844 -37.15 19.58 -48.51
C ALA A 844 -37.06 19.79 -50.03
N ILE A 845 -35.85 19.78 -50.61
CA ILE A 845 -35.66 19.95 -52.06
C ILE A 845 -35.98 18.65 -52.81
N ASP A 846 -35.54 17.51 -52.29
CA ASP A 846 -35.74 16.21 -52.94
C ASP A 846 -37.03 15.49 -52.50
N GLU A 847 -37.53 15.77 -51.30
CA GLU A 847 -38.74 15.18 -50.71
C GLU A 847 -38.73 13.63 -50.65
N GLY A 848 -37.54 13.03 -50.56
CA GLY A 848 -37.38 11.56 -50.46
C GLY A 848 -37.46 10.82 -51.80
N ARG A 849 -37.39 11.53 -52.94
CA ARG A 849 -37.48 10.91 -54.28
C ARG A 849 -36.22 10.12 -54.63
N THR A 850 -35.05 10.67 -54.34
CA THR A 850 -33.75 10.10 -54.73
C THR A 850 -32.88 9.74 -53.52
N PHE A 851 -33.03 10.43 -52.40
CA PHE A 851 -32.32 10.13 -51.15
C PHE A 851 -33.15 10.44 -49.91
N GLU A 852 -32.81 9.80 -48.79
CA GLU A 852 -33.47 9.97 -47.50
C GLU A 852 -32.43 10.16 -46.39
N PHE A 853 -32.64 11.15 -45.53
CA PHE A 853 -31.84 11.32 -44.31
C PHE A 853 -32.46 10.54 -43.15
N HIS A 854 -31.65 9.72 -42.49
CA HIS A 854 -31.98 8.98 -41.29
C HIS A 854 -31.20 9.59 -40.12
N VAL A 855 -31.87 10.35 -39.26
CA VAL A 855 -31.24 10.98 -38.08
C VAL A 855 -31.34 10.04 -36.89
N LEU A 856 -30.19 9.59 -36.38
CA LEU A 856 -30.08 8.70 -35.23
C LEU A 856 -29.47 9.45 -34.05
N GLY A 857 -30.30 9.86 -33.10
CA GLY A 857 -29.89 10.63 -31.93
C GLY A 857 -30.89 11.71 -31.54
N ASP A 858 -30.40 12.76 -30.89
CA ASP A 858 -31.22 13.92 -30.53
C ASP A 858 -31.38 14.82 -31.76
N SER A 859 -32.60 14.91 -32.30
CA SER A 859 -32.90 15.67 -33.51
C SER A 859 -33.11 17.17 -33.24
N GLY A 860 -32.98 17.61 -31.98
CA GLY A 860 -33.16 19.01 -31.60
C GLY A 860 -34.55 19.52 -31.99
N HIS A 861 -34.59 20.52 -32.89
CA HIS A 861 -35.83 21.12 -33.39
C HIS A 861 -36.34 20.50 -34.70
N MET A 862 -35.64 19.51 -35.26
CA MET A 862 -35.99 18.96 -36.56
C MET A 862 -37.32 18.21 -36.49
N THR A 863 -38.11 18.32 -37.57
CA THR A 863 -39.41 17.62 -37.69
C THR A 863 -39.39 16.64 -38.85
N ALA A 864 -39.85 15.41 -38.60
CA ALA A 864 -39.97 14.36 -39.61
C ALA A 864 -40.84 14.83 -40.79
N ARG A 865 -40.40 14.52 -42.00
CA ARG A 865 -41.02 14.94 -43.27
C ARG A 865 -40.56 14.00 -44.40
N PRO A 866 -41.17 14.02 -45.60
CA PRO A 866 -40.66 13.24 -46.73
C PRO A 866 -39.16 13.49 -46.95
N GLY A 867 -38.36 12.42 -47.04
CA GLY A 867 -36.90 12.49 -47.14
C GLY A 867 -36.14 12.71 -45.81
N LEU A 868 -36.82 12.80 -44.65
CA LEU A 868 -36.19 12.98 -43.34
C LEU A 868 -36.90 12.15 -42.25
N ILE A 869 -36.22 11.07 -41.82
CA ILE A 869 -36.68 10.10 -40.84
C ILE A 869 -35.90 10.30 -39.53
N LEU A 870 -36.61 10.33 -38.41
CA LEU A 870 -36.04 10.53 -37.08
C LEU A 870 -36.16 9.24 -36.25
N HIS A 871 -35.03 8.65 -35.83
CA HIS A 871 -34.98 7.37 -35.11
C HIS A 871 -34.89 7.53 -33.58
N GLY A 872 -34.70 8.77 -33.10
CA GLY A 872 -34.57 9.08 -31.67
C GLY A 872 -33.22 8.72 -31.07
N ARG A 873 -33.11 8.89 -29.74
CA ARG A 873 -31.85 8.72 -29.00
C ARG A 873 -31.44 7.24 -28.90
N TYR A 874 -30.12 7.00 -28.89
CA TYR A 874 -29.54 5.67 -28.76
C TYR A 874 -28.51 5.63 -27.63
N GLN A 875 -28.25 4.42 -27.11
CA GLN A 875 -27.12 4.14 -26.23
C GLN A 875 -25.90 3.80 -27.07
N ARG A 876 -24.70 4.21 -26.62
CA ARG A 876 -23.43 4.07 -27.36
C ARG A 876 -23.22 2.65 -27.90
N ASP A 877 -23.47 1.63 -27.09
CA ASP A 877 -23.24 0.22 -27.44
C ASP A 877 -24.30 -0.35 -28.38
N ALA A 878 -25.47 0.30 -28.47
CA ALA A 878 -26.53 -0.07 -29.39
C ALA A 878 -26.34 0.50 -30.81
N PHE A 879 -25.30 1.33 -31.04
CA PHE A 879 -25.11 2.01 -32.33
C PHE A 879 -25.09 1.03 -33.50
N ALA A 880 -24.24 0.01 -33.47
CA ALA A 880 -24.11 -0.96 -34.56
C ALA A 880 -25.42 -1.68 -34.87
N ALA A 881 -26.17 -2.10 -33.84
CA ALA A 881 -27.47 -2.73 -33.99
C ALA A 881 -28.51 -1.79 -34.64
N ARG A 882 -28.52 -0.51 -34.26
CA ARG A 882 -29.38 0.50 -34.88
C ARG A 882 -28.99 0.79 -36.33
N VAL A 883 -27.70 0.82 -36.64
CA VAL A 883 -27.25 0.94 -38.04
C VAL A 883 -27.73 -0.24 -38.87
N ALA A 884 -27.62 -1.47 -38.36
CA ALA A 884 -28.11 -2.66 -39.05
C ALA A 884 -29.64 -2.64 -39.29
N GLU A 885 -30.41 -2.13 -38.33
CA GLU A 885 -31.87 -1.95 -38.47
C GLU A 885 -32.23 -0.90 -39.54
N ILE A 886 -31.51 0.21 -39.58
CA ILE A 886 -31.73 1.30 -40.55
C ILE A 886 -31.27 0.89 -41.96
N ALA A 887 -30.25 0.05 -42.05
CA ALA A 887 -29.61 -0.41 -43.29
C ALA A 887 -29.19 0.76 -44.23
N PRO A 888 -28.48 1.80 -43.74
CA PRO A 888 -28.06 2.93 -44.57
C PRO A 888 -26.95 2.54 -45.54
N HIS A 889 -26.80 3.33 -46.60
CA HIS A 889 -25.75 3.11 -47.61
C HIS A 889 -24.55 4.02 -47.37
N VAL A 890 -24.78 5.24 -46.85
CA VAL A 890 -23.71 6.19 -46.54
C VAL A 890 -23.99 6.87 -45.20
N GLY A 891 -22.95 7.38 -44.55
CA GLY A 891 -23.06 8.26 -43.40
C GLY A 891 -22.89 9.72 -43.80
N ALA A 892 -23.29 10.67 -42.95
CA ALA A 892 -22.96 12.07 -43.12
C ALA A 892 -22.68 12.82 -41.82
N ILE A 893 -21.79 13.80 -41.89
CA ILE A 893 -21.37 14.66 -40.78
C ILE A 893 -21.27 16.09 -41.28
N PHE A 894 -22.28 16.91 -40.96
CA PHE A 894 -22.38 18.29 -41.43
C PHE A 894 -22.11 19.32 -40.32
N SER A 895 -21.16 19.02 -39.45
CA SER A 895 -20.70 19.96 -38.43
C SER A 895 -20.07 21.18 -39.08
N ILE A 896 -20.64 22.36 -38.86
CA ILE A 896 -20.20 23.61 -39.49
C ILE A 896 -19.01 24.28 -38.78
N TRP A 897 -18.32 23.53 -37.92
CA TRP A 897 -17.16 23.98 -37.17
C TRP A 897 -16.08 22.91 -37.18
N ALA A 898 -14.83 23.32 -36.94
CA ALA A 898 -13.68 22.42 -36.93
C ALA A 898 -13.72 21.51 -35.69
N GLU A 899 -14.44 20.38 -35.75
CA GLU A 899 -14.39 19.40 -34.66
C GLU A 899 -12.93 19.02 -34.36
N THR A 900 -12.55 19.08 -33.09
CA THR A 900 -11.23 18.64 -32.62
C THR A 900 -11.05 17.14 -32.83
N TYR A 901 -12.11 16.37 -32.60
CA TYR A 901 -12.27 14.97 -32.96
C TYR A 901 -13.75 14.66 -33.18
N CYS A 902 -14.05 13.74 -34.10
CA CYS A 902 -15.41 13.32 -34.41
C CYS A 902 -15.61 11.83 -34.11
N HIS A 903 -16.30 11.51 -33.01
CA HIS A 903 -16.56 10.11 -32.61
C HIS A 903 -17.52 9.40 -33.55
N THR A 904 -18.51 10.12 -34.07
CA THR A 904 -19.51 9.60 -34.99
C THR A 904 -18.90 9.20 -36.34
N LEU A 905 -17.83 9.88 -36.79
CA LEU A 905 -17.06 9.44 -37.96
C LEU A 905 -16.47 8.04 -37.76
N THR A 906 -15.84 7.82 -36.59
CA THR A 906 -15.28 6.52 -36.24
C THR A 906 -16.36 5.45 -36.13
N GLU A 907 -17.53 5.79 -35.57
CA GLU A 907 -18.68 4.88 -35.49
C GLU A 907 -19.24 4.50 -36.87
N LEU A 908 -19.42 5.47 -37.77
CA LEU A 908 -19.93 5.25 -39.11
C LEU A 908 -18.96 4.37 -39.92
N TRP A 909 -17.66 4.66 -39.87
CA TRP A 909 -16.66 3.82 -40.51
C TRP A 909 -16.57 2.43 -39.91
N ALA A 910 -16.69 2.29 -38.58
CA ALA A 910 -16.73 0.97 -37.94
C ALA A 910 -17.97 0.16 -38.38
N ALA A 911 -19.09 0.83 -38.67
CA ALA A 911 -20.28 0.21 -39.24
C ALA A 911 -20.18 -0.06 -40.77
N GLY A 912 -19.08 0.33 -41.41
CA GLY A 912 -18.80 0.09 -42.82
C GLY A 912 -19.32 1.17 -43.77
N LEU A 913 -19.77 2.31 -43.26
CA LEU A 913 -20.40 3.36 -44.06
C LEU A 913 -19.38 4.42 -44.50
N PRO A 914 -19.18 4.67 -45.80
CA PRO A 914 -18.43 5.83 -46.25
C PRO A 914 -19.18 7.12 -45.88
N VAL A 915 -18.46 8.20 -45.60
CA VAL A 915 -19.03 9.40 -44.97
C VAL A 915 -18.93 10.63 -45.84
N ILE A 916 -20.03 11.36 -45.96
CA ILE A 916 -20.06 12.71 -46.54
C ILE A 916 -19.78 13.71 -45.41
N GLY A 917 -18.73 14.52 -45.56
CA GLY A 917 -18.32 15.47 -44.55
C GLY A 917 -17.96 16.83 -45.12
N PHE A 918 -17.72 17.79 -44.22
CA PHE A 918 -17.11 19.06 -44.59
C PHE A 918 -15.60 19.01 -44.47
N ASP A 919 -14.92 19.75 -45.37
CA ASP A 919 -13.48 19.90 -45.35
C ASP A 919 -13.03 20.90 -44.27
N ILE A 920 -13.22 20.50 -43.01
CA ILE A 920 -12.89 21.30 -41.84
C ILE A 920 -12.60 20.41 -40.62
N GLY A 921 -11.56 20.77 -39.87
CA GLY A 921 -11.19 20.08 -38.63
C GLY A 921 -10.90 18.60 -38.83
N ALA A 922 -11.11 17.81 -37.77
CA ALA A 922 -10.80 16.38 -37.77
C ALA A 922 -11.63 15.56 -38.76
N VAL A 923 -12.81 16.02 -39.17
CA VAL A 923 -13.62 15.34 -40.18
C VAL A 923 -12.94 15.45 -41.54
N GLY A 924 -12.55 16.68 -41.92
CA GLY A 924 -11.81 16.97 -43.15
C GLY A 924 -10.48 16.23 -43.22
N ASP A 925 -9.66 16.36 -42.17
CA ASP A 925 -8.35 15.70 -42.05
C ASP A 925 -8.48 14.19 -42.32
N ARG A 926 -9.37 13.53 -41.59
CA ARG A 926 -9.47 12.06 -41.60
C ARG A 926 -10.05 11.52 -42.90
N ILE A 927 -11.10 12.14 -43.46
CA ILE A 927 -11.69 11.67 -44.73
C ILE A 927 -10.70 11.85 -45.88
N ARG A 928 -9.93 12.95 -45.89
CA ARG A 928 -8.88 13.15 -46.90
C ARG A 928 -7.80 12.08 -46.82
N ASP A 929 -7.35 11.76 -45.62
CA ASP A 929 -6.26 10.80 -45.41
C ASP A 929 -6.69 9.36 -45.73
N SER A 930 -7.92 8.97 -45.41
CA SER A 930 -8.41 7.60 -45.62
C SER A 930 -9.03 7.36 -47.00
N GLY A 931 -9.55 8.42 -47.64
CA GLY A 931 -10.41 8.30 -48.82
C GLY A 931 -11.78 7.66 -48.54
N ALA A 932 -12.12 7.40 -47.27
CA ALA A 932 -13.35 6.70 -46.86
C ALA A 932 -14.58 7.63 -46.82
N GLY A 933 -14.81 8.36 -47.92
CA GLY A 933 -15.90 9.33 -48.01
C GLY A 933 -15.68 10.45 -49.01
N TRP A 934 -16.46 11.51 -48.85
CA TRP A 934 -16.44 12.70 -49.72
C TRP A 934 -16.42 13.98 -48.87
N LEU A 935 -15.77 15.01 -49.41
CA LEU A 935 -15.62 16.30 -48.77
C LEU A 935 -16.27 17.42 -49.57
N HIS A 936 -17.03 18.26 -48.88
CA HIS A 936 -17.60 19.49 -49.42
C HIS A 936 -17.15 20.71 -48.62
N HIS A 937 -17.27 21.89 -49.24
CA HIS A 937 -17.07 23.14 -48.53
C HIS A 937 -18.19 23.37 -47.49
N VAL A 938 -17.83 23.85 -46.30
CA VAL A 938 -18.76 24.04 -45.17
C VAL A 938 -19.96 24.96 -45.49
N ASN A 939 -19.80 25.88 -46.44
CA ASN A 939 -20.83 26.81 -46.90
C ASN A 939 -21.51 26.37 -48.20
N ILE A 940 -21.53 25.07 -48.52
CA ILE A 940 -22.22 24.57 -49.72
C ILE A 940 -23.72 24.95 -49.69
N PRO A 941 -24.26 25.55 -50.77
CA PRO A 941 -25.69 25.82 -50.86
C PRO A 941 -26.52 24.52 -50.78
N PRO A 942 -27.69 24.53 -50.11
CA PRO A 942 -28.54 23.34 -50.01
C PRO A 942 -28.93 22.74 -51.37
N ALA A 943 -29.18 23.58 -52.38
CA ALA A 943 -29.51 23.14 -53.74
C ALA A 943 -28.37 22.38 -54.41
N ASP A 944 -27.13 22.84 -54.24
CA ASP A 944 -25.95 22.22 -54.83
C ASP A 944 -25.66 20.87 -54.15
N LEU A 945 -25.82 20.80 -52.82
CA LEU A 945 -25.69 19.54 -52.10
C LEU A 945 -26.79 18.54 -52.49
N ALA A 946 -28.04 18.99 -52.63
CA ALA A 946 -29.14 18.15 -53.10
C ALA A 946 -28.86 17.60 -54.51
N GLN A 947 -28.43 18.46 -55.43
CA GLN A 947 -28.07 18.05 -56.79
C GLN A 947 -26.92 17.02 -56.79
N TRP A 948 -25.91 17.24 -55.97
CA TRP A 948 -24.78 16.31 -55.84
C TRP A 948 -25.22 14.97 -55.24
N LEU A 949 -26.08 14.95 -54.22
CA LEU A 949 -26.63 13.72 -53.64
C LEU A 949 -27.47 12.93 -54.65
N THR A 950 -28.30 13.62 -55.44
CA THR A 950 -29.04 12.99 -56.54
C THR A 950 -28.09 12.38 -57.56
N HIS A 951 -27.00 13.07 -57.91
CA HIS A 951 -25.97 12.52 -58.80
C HIS A 951 -25.25 11.30 -58.20
N LEU A 952 -24.84 11.37 -56.93
CA LEU A 952 -24.22 10.26 -56.21
C LEU A 952 -25.16 9.04 -56.17
N SER A 953 -26.47 9.25 -55.99
CA SER A 953 -27.46 8.19 -56.02
C SER A 953 -27.55 7.46 -57.38
N ALA A 954 -26.97 8.02 -58.45
CA ALA A 954 -26.90 7.39 -59.77
C ALA A 954 -25.54 6.72 -60.06
N LEU A 955 -24.58 6.76 -59.13
CA LEU A 955 -23.21 6.25 -59.29
C LEU A 955 -22.87 5.19 -58.22
N PRO A 956 -23.42 3.97 -58.32
CA PRO A 956 -23.14 2.90 -57.35
C PRO A 956 -21.64 2.57 -57.23
N GLU A 957 -20.87 2.65 -58.31
CA GLU A 957 -19.44 2.41 -58.34
C GLU A 957 -18.65 3.41 -57.47
N ALA A 958 -19.12 4.65 -57.36
CA ALA A 958 -18.49 5.66 -56.51
C ALA A 958 -18.71 5.33 -55.02
N ILE A 959 -19.90 4.85 -54.68
CA ILE A 959 -20.25 4.43 -53.31
C ILE A 959 -19.47 3.17 -52.94
N GLU A 960 -19.37 2.20 -53.85
CA GLU A 960 -18.58 0.97 -53.67
C GLU A 960 -17.09 1.28 -53.47
N ALA A 961 -16.52 2.20 -54.25
CA ALA A 961 -15.12 2.62 -54.12
C ALA A 961 -14.85 3.26 -52.74
N ALA A 962 -15.73 4.15 -52.27
CA ALA A 962 -15.61 4.75 -50.95
C ALA A 962 -15.85 3.72 -49.82
N GLY A 963 -16.73 2.75 -50.05
CA GLY A 963 -16.95 1.61 -49.16
C GLY A 963 -15.68 0.74 -49.04
N ALA A 964 -14.99 0.47 -50.14
CA ALA A 964 -13.71 -0.25 -50.13
C ALA A 964 -12.62 0.51 -49.35
N ALA A 965 -12.54 1.83 -49.50
CA ALA A 965 -11.65 2.66 -48.69
C ALA A 965 -12.02 2.64 -47.19
N THR A 966 -13.32 2.58 -46.88
CA THR A 966 -13.81 2.42 -45.49
C THR A 966 -13.37 1.08 -44.90
N LEU A 967 -13.51 -0.02 -45.65
CA LEU A 967 -13.02 -1.34 -45.24
C LEU A 967 -11.50 -1.34 -45.05
N HIS A 968 -10.75 -0.69 -45.95
CA HIS A 968 -9.31 -0.54 -45.79
C HIS A 968 -8.96 0.21 -44.49
N TRP A 969 -9.69 1.27 -44.15
CA TRP A 969 -9.53 1.96 -42.86
C TRP A 969 -9.86 1.04 -41.68
N GLN A 970 -10.92 0.22 -41.75
CA GLN A 970 -11.26 -0.74 -40.69
C GLN A 970 -10.10 -1.70 -40.45
N ASP A 971 -9.54 -2.27 -41.51
CA ASP A 971 -8.50 -3.30 -41.43
C ASP A 971 -7.11 -2.76 -41.05
N THR A 972 -6.85 -1.47 -41.24
CA THR A 972 -5.54 -0.87 -40.95
C THR A 972 -5.52 -0.04 -39.66
N VAL A 973 -6.55 0.78 -39.43
CA VAL A 973 -6.61 1.72 -38.31
C VAL A 973 -7.73 1.35 -37.36
N GLY A 974 -8.94 1.10 -37.86
CA GLY A 974 -10.14 0.89 -37.04
C GLY A 974 -9.99 -0.24 -36.03
N ARG A 975 -9.53 -1.41 -36.47
CA ARG A 975 -9.32 -2.60 -35.62
C ARG A 975 -8.11 -2.50 -34.69
N HIS A 976 -7.19 -1.59 -34.97
CA HIS A 976 -5.88 -1.54 -34.30
C HIS A 976 -5.72 -0.33 -33.37
N TYR A 977 -6.52 0.74 -33.56
CA TYR A 977 -6.46 1.96 -32.76
C TYR A 977 -7.63 2.05 -31.77
N ASP A 978 -7.61 1.18 -30.77
CA ASP A 978 -8.61 1.10 -29.72
C ASP A 978 -8.27 1.99 -28.50
N THR A 979 -9.00 1.85 -27.39
CA THR A 979 -8.74 2.63 -26.17
C THR A 979 -7.40 2.28 -25.52
N ALA A 980 -6.90 1.06 -25.67
CA ALA A 980 -5.60 0.63 -25.15
C ALA A 980 -4.46 1.25 -25.96
N ALA A 981 -4.56 1.24 -27.30
CA ALA A 981 -3.60 1.92 -28.17
C ALA A 981 -3.50 3.42 -27.85
N MET A 982 -4.64 4.11 -27.68
CA MET A 982 -4.66 5.51 -27.22
C MET A 982 -3.96 5.68 -25.86
N ALA A 983 -4.22 4.78 -24.91
CA ALA A 983 -3.61 4.84 -23.57
C ALA A 983 -2.08 4.67 -23.62
N ASP A 984 -1.55 3.84 -24.51
CA ASP A 984 -0.11 3.68 -24.72
C ASP A 984 0.56 4.98 -25.19
N HIS A 985 -0.09 5.72 -26.11
CA HIS A 985 0.39 7.04 -26.52
C HIS A 985 0.42 8.05 -25.36
N TYR A 986 -0.64 8.08 -24.53
CA TYR A 986 -0.63 8.94 -23.33
C TYR A 986 0.43 8.52 -22.32
N CYS A 987 0.68 7.22 -22.12
CA CYS A 987 1.80 6.74 -21.32
C CYS A 987 3.15 7.28 -21.82
N GLY A 988 3.34 7.34 -23.14
CA GLY A 988 4.51 7.96 -23.76
C GLY A 988 4.70 9.42 -23.34
N VAL A 989 3.62 10.23 -23.43
CA VAL A 989 3.63 11.63 -22.97
C VAL A 989 3.94 11.73 -21.47
N TYR A 990 3.34 10.88 -20.65
CA TYR A 990 3.56 10.91 -19.19
C TYR A 990 5.01 10.57 -18.83
N ALA A 991 5.60 9.58 -19.51
CA ALA A 991 7.00 9.21 -19.34
C ALA A 991 7.95 10.33 -19.80
N GLN A 992 7.66 10.96 -20.95
CA GLN A 992 8.45 12.08 -21.46
C GLN A 992 8.42 13.28 -20.51
N VAL A 993 7.25 13.63 -19.96
CA VAL A 993 7.13 14.70 -18.96
C VAL A 993 7.97 14.39 -17.72
N ARG A 994 7.94 13.15 -17.23
CA ARG A 994 8.77 12.75 -16.08
C ARG A 994 10.27 12.85 -16.38
N GLU A 995 10.70 12.45 -17.59
CA GLU A 995 12.11 12.51 -18.00
C GLU A 995 12.60 13.96 -18.15
N THR A 996 11.82 14.80 -18.82
CA THR A 996 12.18 16.21 -19.08
C THR A 996 12.26 17.05 -17.81
N ARG A 997 11.56 16.66 -16.75
CA ARG A 997 11.61 17.32 -15.45
C ARG A 997 12.82 16.97 -14.59
N ARG A 998 13.61 15.95 -14.94
CA ARG A 998 14.78 15.52 -14.15
C ARG A 998 15.79 16.66 -14.00
N ALA A 999 16.05 17.04 -12.74
CA ALA A 999 16.95 18.13 -12.40
C ALA A 999 18.40 17.85 -12.79
N PHE A 1000 18.81 16.57 -12.69
CA PHE A 1000 20.14 16.09 -13.01
C PHE A 1000 20.07 15.11 -14.16
N SER A 1001 20.44 15.59 -15.34
CA SER A 1001 20.46 14.80 -16.57
C SER A 1001 21.60 15.30 -17.44
N ARG A 1002 22.07 14.45 -18.36
CA ARG A 1002 23.05 14.89 -19.35
C ARG A 1002 22.42 15.98 -20.24
N PRO A 1003 23.18 17.00 -20.65
CA PRO A 1003 22.72 17.93 -21.66
C PRO A 1003 22.25 17.15 -22.89
N ILE A 1004 21.06 17.48 -23.40
CA ILE A 1004 20.59 16.94 -24.68
C ILE A 1004 21.46 17.62 -25.76
N PRO A 1005 22.07 16.85 -26.70
CA PRO A 1005 22.93 17.39 -27.75
C PRO A 1005 22.29 18.48 -28.60
#